data_AF-A0A132P8W6-F1
#
_entry.id   AF-A0A132P8W6-F1
#
_cell.length_a   1.000
_cell.length_b   1.000
_cell.length_c   1.000
_cell.angle_alpha   90.00
_cell.angle_beta   90.00
_cell.angle_gamma   90.00
#
_symmetry.space_group_name_H-M   'P 1'
#
loop_
_entity.id
_entity.type
_entity.pdbx_description
1 polymer ?
#
loop_
_entity_poly.entity_id
_entity_poly.type
_entity_poly.pdbx_seq_one_letter_code
_entity_poly.pdbx_strand_id
1 'polypeptide(L)'
;MVYKTNESIIMIQAEATSPNRTNVVFWSHDRGTAKLRMKLVRKNGIPQSLPEGTTVPIRLMFKSATAEGGYGKHDYLATIEDRVNGIVSIVLEDNILGYVGIVEGSVYIDFPNDRSLDTAGRFTFDIKRSPIDDSTPELEDYYFNGFSQTIDKIEKILADGKLEIEQKITKANQDVATLNTNIDKANDRIDQTNQQIGDLGKLKKMYSNSIDFGDYDYSGNPNLLSKLSYDLIENQNTSAGTLSKGENSFKYNKISAEVEGGVELYYKRRGIANWLPSNKTLVMTVKLRAGADYSPVDGKLILIRYRYVDSGTGKIVLDLPINSNSITQEWKEFSITGTTPTFSPQAYHPWIQFRAQDGILGEIEMSYDIKIEEGSTATPFQPNLLAEPYNMCREYPNENIADHTVKFPIESGDHQIYQGYTEEELMIGQTYTITLKGTKPASQTFVAYNHWTARLGELKPVDGLTDVWSLTFTPTNVVAMPKLFRVYQYPRSTVGACQIDWLKIEKGNTRTPNISQFKYFGEGLKDSNNPNDYSWDVTPEYTEKGLNNAVNVYDPQRVEGLKNFADGIQIAGDKVISENDCTVYTLTKDNSQSFIDGYATFIKHGKEVVVNGTVKFKKAYAFGVPLDDEVPDEFIARIVHGMLTGQSGTNSVSKAMYVQKDLGKIMTNSEFAANEWFTFHGNYWVGVK
;
A
#
# COMPACT_ATOMS: atom_id res chain seq x y z
N MET A 1 51.35 37.16 45.71
CA MET A 1 52.69 37.80 45.76
C MET A 1 52.67 38.87 46.84
N VAL A 2 53.75 39.05 47.59
CA VAL A 2 53.85 40.05 48.67
C VAL A 2 54.48 41.32 48.09
N TYR A 3 53.85 42.47 48.28
CA TYR A 3 54.33 43.77 47.78
C TYR A 3 54.61 44.73 48.94
N LYS A 4 55.69 45.50 48.83
CA LYS A 4 55.92 46.65 49.69
C LYS A 4 55.07 47.81 49.16
N THR A 5 53.90 48.00 49.76
CA THR A 5 52.83 48.85 49.22
C THR A 5 52.67 50.13 50.04
N ASN A 6 52.57 51.27 49.37
CA ASN A 6 52.05 52.50 49.96
C ASN A 6 50.60 52.74 49.54
N GLU A 7 49.79 53.37 50.39
CA GLU A 7 48.48 53.91 50.03
C GLU A 7 48.51 55.44 50.13
N SER A 8 48.38 56.12 48.99
CA SER A 8 48.32 57.58 48.90
C SER A 8 46.99 58.05 48.33
N ILE A 9 46.48 59.19 48.80
CA ILE A 9 45.27 59.82 48.25
C ILE A 9 45.71 60.91 47.27
N ILE A 10 45.23 60.82 46.03
CA ILE A 10 45.45 61.84 44.99
C ILE A 10 44.13 62.57 44.76
N MET A 11 44.09 63.86 45.12
CA MET A 11 42.92 64.70 44.94
C MET A 11 42.94 65.35 43.56
N ILE A 12 41.85 65.17 42.81
CA ILE A 12 41.60 65.75 41.50
C ILE A 12 40.92 67.12 41.70
N GLN A 13 41.61 68.18 41.32
CA GLN A 13 41.14 69.56 41.47
C GLN A 13 41.80 70.49 40.45
N ALA A 14 41.27 71.70 40.30
CA ALA A 14 41.78 72.67 39.32
C ALA A 14 42.86 73.59 39.91
N GLU A 15 42.89 73.74 41.23
CA GLU A 15 43.83 74.59 41.96
C GLU A 15 45.23 73.97 41.99
N ALA A 16 46.26 74.80 41.78
CA ALA A 16 47.65 74.37 41.91
C ALA A 16 47.96 74.08 43.39
N THR A 17 48.38 72.85 43.69
CA THR A 17 48.80 72.43 45.04
C THR A 17 50.22 71.94 45.07
N SER A 18 50.88 72.10 46.22
CA SER A 18 52.21 71.51 46.44
C SER A 18 52.15 69.98 46.26
N PRO A 19 53.21 69.35 45.73
CA PRO A 19 53.24 67.89 45.57
C PRO A 19 52.99 67.17 46.91
N ASN A 20 52.17 66.12 46.86
CA ASN A 20 51.91 65.24 48.00
C ASN A 20 53.19 64.50 48.39
N ARG A 21 53.79 64.87 49.52
CA ARG A 21 54.93 64.15 50.08
C ARG A 21 54.47 62.84 50.68
N THR A 22 54.67 61.74 49.95
CA THR A 22 54.18 60.41 50.36
C THR A 22 54.94 59.82 51.56
N ASN A 23 56.14 60.36 51.85
CA ASN A 23 57.11 59.81 52.82
C ASN A 23 57.51 58.35 52.53
N VAL A 24 57.27 57.87 51.31
CA VAL A 24 57.61 56.52 50.87
C VAL A 24 59.09 56.45 50.54
N VAL A 25 59.73 55.39 51.03
CA VAL A 25 61.12 55.05 50.69
C VAL A 25 61.17 53.65 50.10
N PHE A 26 61.48 53.57 48.81
CA PHE A 26 61.86 52.32 48.17
C PHE A 26 63.37 52.15 48.20
N TRP A 27 63.83 50.90 48.27
CA TRP A 27 65.24 50.55 48.20
C TRP A 27 65.54 49.91 46.86
N SER A 28 66.78 50.04 46.39
CA SER A 28 67.23 49.42 45.13
C SER A 28 67.04 47.89 45.06
N HIS A 29 66.82 47.24 46.21
CA HIS A 29 66.57 45.81 46.34
C HIS A 29 65.08 45.42 46.30
N ASP A 30 64.15 46.40 46.30
CA ASP A 30 62.70 46.17 46.25
C ASP A 30 62.22 45.78 44.82
N ARG A 31 63.03 44.95 44.11
CA ARG A 31 62.81 44.51 42.72
C ARG A 31 61.51 43.71 42.60
N GLY A 32 60.66 44.10 41.66
CA GLY A 32 59.32 43.54 41.47
C GLY A 32 58.36 43.67 42.67
N THR A 33 58.72 44.40 43.73
CA THR A 33 57.93 44.48 44.98
C THR A 33 57.64 45.91 45.43
N ALA A 34 58.33 46.91 44.89
CA ALA A 34 58.07 48.33 45.11
C ALA A 34 56.76 48.78 44.45
N LYS A 35 55.66 48.83 45.23
CA LYS A 35 54.32 49.13 44.71
C LYS A 35 53.79 50.45 45.24
N LEU A 36 53.45 51.36 44.33
CA LEU A 36 52.69 52.58 44.63
C LEU A 36 51.22 52.32 44.36
N ARG A 37 50.38 52.42 45.39
CA ARG A 37 48.93 52.32 45.27
C ARG A 37 48.31 53.66 45.64
N MET A 38 47.43 54.15 44.78
CA MET A 38 46.83 55.47 44.88
C MET A 38 45.30 55.37 44.79
N LYS A 39 44.63 56.12 45.66
CA LYS A 39 43.18 56.33 45.57
C LYS A 39 42.92 57.72 44.98
N LEU A 40 42.29 57.73 43.82
CA LEU A 40 41.92 58.94 43.09
C LEU A 40 40.58 59.45 43.62
N VAL A 41 40.53 60.68 44.12
CA VAL A 41 39.33 61.28 44.71
C VAL A 41 39.09 62.68 44.15
N ARG A 42 37.83 63.11 44.08
CA ARG A 42 37.43 64.50 43.82
C ARG A 42 37.38 65.29 45.14
N LYS A 43 37.14 66.61 45.06
CA LYS A 43 36.91 67.48 46.22
C LYS A 43 35.91 66.84 47.21
N ASN A 44 36.18 66.98 48.50
CA ASN A 44 35.46 66.35 49.62
C ASN A 44 35.65 64.82 49.76
N GLY A 45 36.66 64.22 49.10
CA GLY A 45 37.05 62.83 49.31
C GLY A 45 36.19 61.80 48.55
N ILE A 46 35.35 62.25 47.62
CA ILE A 46 34.50 61.38 46.81
C ILE A 46 35.37 60.59 45.83
N PRO A 47 35.30 59.24 45.80
CA PRO A 47 36.06 58.44 44.85
C PRO A 47 35.82 58.83 43.39
N GLN A 48 36.90 58.85 42.60
CA GLN A 48 36.81 59.03 41.15
C GLN A 48 36.54 57.69 40.48
N SER A 49 35.32 57.50 39.98
CA SER A 49 35.01 56.33 39.16
C SER A 49 35.77 56.35 37.83
N LEU A 50 36.25 55.18 37.41
CA LEU A 50 37.06 54.95 36.21
C LEU A 50 36.29 54.01 35.26
N PRO A 51 35.45 54.55 34.35
CA PRO A 51 34.66 53.76 33.39
C PRO A 51 35.50 52.75 32.61
N GLU A 52 34.86 51.68 32.13
CA GLU A 52 35.52 50.71 31.24
C GLU A 52 36.16 51.42 30.04
N GLY A 53 37.38 51.02 29.68
CA GLY A 53 38.21 51.71 28.67
C GLY A 53 39.03 52.90 29.20
N THR A 54 38.87 53.34 30.45
CA THR A 54 39.74 54.37 31.06
C THR A 54 41.16 53.84 31.26
N THR A 55 42.16 54.65 30.93
CA THR A 55 43.58 54.43 31.24
C THR A 55 44.10 55.49 32.20
N VAL A 56 45.07 55.14 33.04
CA VAL A 56 45.66 56.06 34.03
C VAL A 56 47.17 56.09 33.85
N PRO A 57 47.70 56.96 32.99
CA PRO A 57 49.14 57.14 32.87
C PRO A 57 49.73 57.81 34.11
N ILE A 58 50.91 57.35 34.52
CA ILE A 58 51.69 57.93 35.62
C ILE A 58 53.09 58.20 35.11
N ARG A 59 53.47 59.48 35.11
CA ARG A 59 54.82 59.91 34.76
C ARG A 59 55.65 60.09 36.01
N LEU A 60 56.78 59.41 36.07
CA LEU A 60 57.81 59.57 37.09
C LEU A 60 58.98 60.36 36.50
N MET A 61 59.37 61.44 37.17
CA MET A 61 60.48 62.29 36.78
C MET A 61 61.56 62.28 37.85
N PHE A 62 62.81 62.23 37.43
CA PHE A 62 63.98 62.25 38.31
C PHE A 62 65.11 63.04 37.65
N LYS A 63 66.02 63.59 38.44
CA LYS A 63 67.16 64.33 37.89
C LYS A 63 68.10 63.37 37.16
N SER A 64 68.46 63.72 35.93
CA SER A 64 69.44 62.97 35.14
C SER A 64 70.45 63.92 34.50
N ALA A 65 71.73 63.53 34.51
CA ALA A 65 72.79 64.30 33.85
C ALA A 65 72.83 64.06 32.34
N THR A 66 72.23 62.97 31.86
CA THR A 66 72.27 62.53 30.46
C THR A 66 70.99 62.84 29.70
N ALA A 67 69.86 63.03 30.41
CA ALA A 67 68.58 63.34 29.79
C ALA A 67 68.53 64.78 29.24
N GLU A 68 67.86 64.94 28.09
CA GLU A 68 67.56 66.25 27.51
C GLU A 68 66.70 67.09 28.47
N GLY A 69 67.19 68.27 28.85
CA GLY A 69 66.54 69.15 29.83
C GLY A 69 66.81 68.79 31.31
N GLY A 70 67.72 67.85 31.59
CA GLY A 70 68.20 67.55 32.95
C GLY A 70 67.32 66.61 33.78
N TYR A 71 66.28 66.03 33.17
CA TYR A 71 65.34 65.13 33.85
C TYR A 71 65.02 63.90 33.01
N GLY A 72 65.23 62.71 33.59
CA GLY A 72 64.71 61.46 33.05
C GLY A 72 63.22 61.30 33.31
N LYS A 73 62.54 60.50 32.49
CA LYS A 73 61.09 60.31 32.49
C LYS A 73 60.72 58.85 32.30
N HIS A 74 60.09 58.24 33.29
CA HIS A 74 59.52 56.90 33.17
C HIS A 74 58.01 56.97 33.22
N ASP A 75 57.38 56.49 32.15
CA ASP A 75 55.94 56.50 31.99
C ASP A 75 55.37 55.09 32.26
N TYR A 76 54.50 55.02 33.25
CA TYR A 76 53.80 53.80 33.64
C TYR A 76 52.35 53.91 33.25
N LEU A 77 51.77 52.80 32.80
CA LEU A 77 50.32 52.67 32.73
C LEU A 77 49.84 52.01 34.02
N ALA A 78 49.03 52.70 34.83
CA ALA A 78 48.61 52.14 36.10
C ALA A 78 47.59 51.00 35.94
N THR A 79 47.74 49.96 36.73
CA THR A 79 46.74 48.91 36.90
C THR A 79 45.58 49.46 37.71
N ILE A 80 44.39 49.51 37.13
CA ILE A 80 43.17 49.87 37.84
C ILE A 80 42.71 48.66 38.66
N GLU A 81 42.86 48.74 39.98
CA GLU A 81 42.47 47.66 40.90
C GLU A 81 40.98 47.72 41.26
N ASP A 82 40.43 48.94 41.34
CA ASP A 82 39.02 49.17 41.64
C ASP A 82 38.50 50.36 40.84
N ARG A 83 37.70 50.06 39.81
CA ARG A 83 37.09 51.05 38.93
C ARG A 83 36.05 51.92 39.63
N VAL A 84 35.37 51.39 40.64
CA VAL A 84 34.30 52.11 41.35
C VAL A 84 34.91 53.08 42.34
N ASN A 85 35.92 52.62 43.09
CA ASN A 85 36.57 53.42 44.13
C ASN A 85 37.81 54.19 43.68
N GLY A 86 38.15 54.14 42.39
CA GLY A 86 39.24 54.92 41.80
C GLY A 86 40.62 54.49 42.31
N ILE A 87 40.82 53.19 42.55
CA ILE A 87 42.07 52.69 43.11
C ILE A 87 42.94 52.17 41.97
N VAL A 88 44.14 52.71 41.87
CA VAL A 88 45.13 52.38 40.86
C VAL A 88 46.47 52.06 41.49
N SER A 89 47.30 51.29 40.81
CA SER A 89 48.64 51.02 41.26
C SER A 89 49.65 50.89 40.12
N ILE A 90 50.91 51.16 40.45
CA ILE A 90 52.06 50.80 39.63
C ILE A 90 53.05 50.01 40.49
N VAL A 91 53.69 49.02 39.88
CA VAL A 91 54.89 48.38 40.44
C VAL A 91 56.06 48.99 39.70
N LEU A 92 57.06 49.48 40.45
CA LEU A 92 58.25 50.08 39.86
C LEU A 92 59.11 48.98 39.23
N GLU A 93 59.61 49.27 38.03
CA GLU A 93 60.52 48.37 37.30
C GLU A 93 61.95 48.52 37.81
N ASP A 94 62.75 47.48 37.63
CA ASP A 94 64.09 47.42 38.23
C ASP A 94 65.03 48.55 37.75
N ASN A 95 64.79 49.11 36.56
CA ASN A 95 65.58 50.21 36.00
C ASN A 95 65.47 51.51 36.81
N ILE A 96 64.28 51.92 37.27
CA ILE A 96 64.10 53.15 38.06
C ILE A 96 64.67 53.01 39.47
N LEU A 97 64.74 51.78 40.00
CA LEU A 97 65.37 51.47 41.28
C LEU A 97 66.89 51.69 41.28
N GLY A 98 67.50 51.91 40.11
CA GLY A 98 68.88 52.40 39.96
C GLY A 98 69.07 53.88 40.32
N TYR A 99 67.99 54.68 40.33
CA TYR A 99 68.05 56.07 40.76
C TYR A 99 68.16 56.19 42.29
N VAL A 100 68.97 57.13 42.79
CA VAL A 100 69.03 57.46 44.23
C VAL A 100 68.70 58.94 44.40
N GLY A 101 67.55 59.22 45.02
CA GLY A 101 67.04 60.57 45.18
C GLY A 101 65.52 60.64 45.21
N ILE A 102 65.00 61.86 45.10
CA ILE A 102 63.56 62.13 45.07
C ILE A 102 63.04 61.93 43.65
N VAL A 103 62.01 61.10 43.50
CA VAL A 103 61.24 60.92 42.27
C VAL A 103 59.93 61.70 42.38
N GLU A 104 59.64 62.48 41.36
CA GLU A 104 58.41 63.27 41.23
C GLU A 104 57.41 62.55 40.32
N GLY A 105 56.27 62.16 40.87
CA GLY A 105 55.20 61.48 40.15
C GLY A 105 54.06 62.41 39.76
N SER A 106 53.49 62.20 38.58
CA SER A 106 52.31 62.91 38.06
C SER A 106 51.29 61.91 37.55
N VAL A 107 50.03 62.04 37.97
CA VAL A 107 48.94 61.14 37.57
C VAL A 107 48.03 61.81 36.54
N TYR A 108 47.72 61.09 35.47
CA TYR A 108 46.79 61.49 34.41
C TYR A 108 45.68 60.45 34.27
N ILE A 109 44.53 60.85 33.73
CA ILE A 109 43.41 59.94 33.42
C ILE A 109 42.96 60.21 31.99
N ASP A 110 42.97 59.18 31.16
CA ASP A 110 42.39 59.23 29.82
C ASP A 110 41.11 58.39 29.80
N PHE A 111 40.01 59.04 29.45
CA PHE A 111 38.70 58.42 29.31
C PHE A 111 38.51 57.87 27.90
N PRO A 112 37.66 56.84 27.72
CA PRO A 112 37.44 56.18 26.43
C PRO A 112 36.80 57.06 25.34
N ASN A 113 36.33 58.26 25.67
CA ASN A 113 35.72 59.22 24.74
C ASN A 113 36.70 60.33 24.32
N ASP A 114 37.99 60.01 24.25
CA ASP A 114 39.11 60.90 23.91
C ASP A 114 39.27 62.12 24.84
N ARG A 115 38.60 62.11 26.00
CA ARG A 115 38.80 63.13 27.04
C ARG A 115 39.94 62.72 27.94
N SER A 116 40.87 63.62 28.20
CA SER A 116 41.95 63.41 29.18
C SER A 116 41.86 64.41 30.33
N LEU A 117 42.49 64.06 31.46
CA LEU A 117 42.54 64.85 32.67
C LEU A 117 43.95 64.79 33.26
N ASP A 118 44.64 65.94 33.31
CA ASP A 118 45.72 66.12 34.28
C ASP A 118 45.09 66.34 35.65
N THR A 119 45.36 65.44 36.58
CA THR A 119 44.70 65.45 37.89
C THR A 119 45.19 66.58 38.78
N ALA A 120 46.23 67.32 38.39
CA ALA A 120 47.08 68.14 39.27
C ALA A 120 47.70 67.33 40.44
N GLY A 121 47.51 66.00 40.42
CA GLY A 121 47.98 65.04 41.40
C GLY A 121 49.46 64.79 41.26
N ARG A 122 50.26 65.69 41.82
CA ARG A 122 51.71 65.55 41.95
C ARG A 122 52.04 64.87 43.28
N PHE A 123 52.98 63.95 43.27
CA PHE A 123 53.46 63.27 44.48
C PHE A 123 54.97 63.06 44.43
N THR A 124 55.59 62.87 45.59
CA THR A 124 57.04 62.58 45.66
C THR A 124 57.31 61.37 46.55
N PHE A 125 58.30 60.57 46.18
CA PHE A 125 58.85 59.49 47.00
C PHE A 125 60.37 59.41 46.83
N ASP A 126 61.04 58.74 47.75
CA ASP A 126 62.50 58.56 47.74
C ASP A 126 62.88 57.15 47.30
N ILE A 127 63.94 57.05 46.51
CA ILE A 127 64.65 55.79 46.26
C ILE A 127 66.02 55.88 46.93
N LYS A 128 66.36 54.87 47.73
CA LYS A 128 67.64 54.76 48.43
C LYS A 128 68.39 53.50 48.03
N ARG A 129 69.72 53.56 48.16
CA ARG A 129 70.58 52.39 47.92
C ARG A 129 70.51 51.41 49.07
N SER A 130 70.19 50.15 48.76
CA SER A 130 70.27 49.05 49.73
C SER A 130 71.73 48.71 50.04
N PRO A 131 72.11 48.41 51.29
CA PRO A 131 73.48 48.03 51.65
C PRO A 131 73.99 46.74 51.01
N ILE A 132 73.09 45.90 50.49
CA ILE A 132 73.41 44.58 49.91
C ILE A 132 73.47 44.59 48.37
N ASP A 133 73.20 45.73 47.74
CA ASP A 133 73.28 45.85 46.28
C ASP A 133 74.65 46.40 45.86
N ASP A 134 75.51 45.51 45.38
CA ASP A 134 76.87 45.85 44.94
C ASP A 134 76.91 46.56 43.57
N SER A 135 75.84 46.45 42.77
CA SER A 135 75.71 47.09 41.45
C SER A 135 74.38 47.82 41.28
N THR A 136 74.42 48.93 40.52
CA THR A 136 73.23 49.74 40.22
C THR A 136 72.60 49.23 38.93
N PRO A 137 71.28 48.96 38.90
CA PRO A 137 70.57 48.80 37.64
C PRO A 137 70.83 49.99 36.71
N GLU A 138 70.97 49.74 35.41
CA GLU A 138 71.13 50.82 34.44
C GLU A 138 69.85 51.66 34.42
N LEU A 139 70.01 52.97 34.68
CA LEU A 139 68.90 53.91 34.71
C LEU A 139 68.70 54.48 33.32
N GLU A 140 67.62 54.08 32.65
CA GLU A 140 67.24 54.63 31.36
C GLU A 140 66.67 56.05 31.52
N ASP A 141 67.07 57.00 30.66
CA ASP A 141 66.51 58.36 30.70
C ASP A 141 65.04 58.41 30.26
N TYR A 142 64.60 57.45 29.46
CA TYR A 142 63.21 57.29 29.05
C TYR A 142 62.79 55.82 29.09
N TYR A 143 61.66 55.52 29.72
CA TYR A 143 61.09 54.18 29.80
C TYR A 143 59.56 54.23 29.70
N PHE A 144 58.93 53.24 29.06
CA PHE A 144 57.47 53.10 29.02
C PHE A 144 57.02 51.66 29.32
N ASN A 145 56.28 51.47 30.42
CA ASN A 145 55.82 50.14 30.86
C ASN A 145 54.62 49.59 30.05
N GLY A 146 53.87 50.44 29.34
CA GLY A 146 52.61 50.03 28.70
C GLY A 146 52.75 48.91 27.65
N PHE A 147 53.95 48.68 27.11
CA PHE A 147 54.23 47.56 26.20
C PHE A 147 54.13 46.21 26.91
N SER A 148 54.66 46.06 28.12
CA SER A 148 54.62 44.80 28.89
C SER A 148 53.17 44.36 29.17
N GLN A 149 52.32 45.30 29.60
CA GLN A 149 50.90 45.01 29.84
C GLN A 149 50.13 44.64 28.56
N THR A 150 50.59 45.14 27.41
CA THR A 150 50.00 44.79 26.12
C THR A 150 50.40 43.37 25.72
N ILE A 151 51.66 42.99 25.94
CA ILE A 151 52.16 41.63 25.70
C ILE A 151 51.41 40.62 26.58
N ASP A 152 51.28 40.88 27.88
CA ASP A 152 50.56 39.98 28.81
C ASP A 152 49.11 39.74 28.35
N LYS A 153 48.43 40.78 27.86
CA LYS A 153 47.07 40.64 27.29
C LYS A 153 47.05 39.80 26.02
N ILE A 154 48.01 40.00 25.13
CA ILE A 154 48.13 39.21 23.89
C ILE A 154 48.40 37.75 24.21
N GLU A 155 49.33 37.47 25.14
CA GLU A 155 49.64 36.11 25.58
C GLU A 155 48.42 35.41 26.19
N LYS A 156 47.66 36.12 27.01
CA LYS A 156 46.41 35.61 27.57
C LYS A 156 45.37 35.30 26.47
N ILE A 157 45.16 36.21 25.53
CA ILE A 157 44.23 35.99 24.40
C ILE A 157 44.67 34.76 23.58
N LEU A 158 45.97 34.59 23.36
CA LEU A 158 46.51 33.45 22.63
C LEU A 158 46.32 32.13 23.38
N ALA A 159 46.53 32.12 24.70
CA ALA A 159 46.29 30.96 25.55
C ALA A 159 44.81 30.57 25.59
N ASP A 160 43.91 31.54 25.81
CA ASP A 160 42.47 31.33 25.84
C ASP A 160 41.95 30.84 24.48
N GLY A 161 42.40 31.45 23.38
CA GLY A 161 42.04 31.05 22.02
C GLY A 161 42.52 29.64 21.67
N LYS A 162 43.74 29.26 22.08
CA LYS A 162 44.26 27.90 21.90
C LYS A 162 43.40 26.87 22.64
N LEU A 163 43.04 27.14 23.89
CA LEU A 163 42.20 26.26 24.70
C LEU A 163 40.81 26.07 24.06
N GLU A 164 40.18 27.15 23.58
CA GLU A 164 38.87 27.09 22.93
C GLU A 164 38.92 26.24 21.64
N ILE A 165 39.99 26.39 20.84
CA ILE A 165 40.20 25.59 19.63
C ILE A 165 40.36 24.10 19.96
N GLU A 166 41.16 23.76 20.97
CA GLU A 166 41.36 22.36 21.40
C GLU A 166 40.05 21.70 21.88
N GLN A 167 39.22 22.45 22.60
CA GLN A 167 37.89 22.00 23.01
C GLN A 167 36.98 21.75 21.80
N LYS A 168 36.95 22.68 20.83
CA LYS A 168 36.16 22.53 19.60
C LYS A 168 36.63 21.34 18.75
N ILE A 169 37.94 21.11 18.64
CA ILE A 169 38.50 19.94 17.93
C ILE A 169 38.09 18.64 18.63
N THR A 170 38.20 18.60 19.96
CA THR A 170 37.81 17.41 20.75
C THR A 170 36.33 17.09 20.53
N LYS A 171 35.46 18.12 20.58
CA LYS A 171 34.04 17.96 20.35
C LYS A 171 33.74 17.50 18.91
N ALA A 172 34.38 18.10 17.91
CA ALA A 172 34.24 17.70 16.52
C ALA A 172 34.66 16.24 16.29
N ASN A 173 35.75 15.78 16.92
CA ASN A 173 36.19 14.39 16.84
C ASN A 173 35.19 13.42 17.47
N GLN A 174 34.58 13.78 18.61
CA GLN A 174 33.50 12.99 19.22
C GLN A 174 32.26 12.91 18.33
N ASP A 175 31.90 14.02 17.69
CA ASP A 175 30.75 14.07 16.79
C ASP A 175 31.02 13.22 15.53
N VAL A 176 32.23 13.27 14.96
CA VAL A 176 32.65 12.39 13.84
C VAL A 176 32.60 10.92 14.22
N ALA A 177 33.10 10.53 15.40
CA ALA A 177 33.03 9.15 15.87
C ALA A 177 31.57 8.66 16.01
N THR A 178 30.71 9.55 16.53
CA THR A 178 29.26 9.28 16.66
C THR A 178 28.61 9.12 15.28
N LEU A 179 28.95 10.00 14.32
CA LEU A 179 28.46 9.92 12.95
C LEU A 179 28.88 8.60 12.27
N ASN A 180 30.14 8.18 12.42
CA ASN A 180 30.62 6.90 11.87
C ASN A 180 29.83 5.71 12.43
N THR A 181 29.59 5.67 13.75
CA THR A 181 28.77 4.60 14.36
C THR A 181 27.33 4.60 13.83
N ASN A 182 26.76 5.77 13.57
CA ASN A 182 25.41 5.86 13.01
C ASN A 182 25.37 5.45 11.53
N ILE A 183 26.43 5.73 10.77
CA ILE A 183 26.59 5.27 9.38
C ILE A 183 26.66 3.74 9.34
N ASP A 184 27.46 3.11 10.22
CA ASP A 184 27.56 1.65 10.29
C ASP A 184 26.19 1.00 10.57
N LYS A 185 25.46 1.52 11.57
CA LYS A 185 24.09 1.06 11.87
C LYS A 185 23.11 1.27 10.72
N ALA A 186 23.26 2.35 9.95
CA ALA A 186 22.42 2.60 8.78
C ALA A 186 22.73 1.59 7.66
N ASN A 187 24.01 1.27 7.43
CA ASN A 187 24.43 0.28 6.45
C ASN A 187 23.90 -1.12 6.81
N ASP A 188 24.02 -1.55 8.07
CA ASP A 188 23.48 -2.84 8.51
C ASP A 188 21.97 -2.96 8.23
N ARG A 189 21.21 -1.88 8.45
CA ARG A 189 19.77 -1.83 8.15
C ARG A 189 19.48 -1.85 6.65
N ILE A 190 20.31 -1.19 5.84
CA ILE A 190 20.21 -1.22 4.38
C ILE A 190 20.43 -2.64 3.87
N ASP A 191 21.45 -3.34 4.36
CA ASP A 191 21.76 -4.71 3.95
C ASP A 191 20.64 -5.69 4.36
N GLN A 192 20.11 -5.56 5.57
CA GLN A 192 18.95 -6.34 6.01
C GLN A 192 17.73 -6.09 5.10
N THR A 193 17.48 -4.84 4.73
CA THR A 193 16.37 -4.46 3.85
C THR A 193 16.59 -5.04 2.45
N ASN A 194 17.80 -4.98 1.91
CA ASN A 194 18.15 -5.56 0.61
C ASN A 194 17.94 -7.08 0.60
N GLN A 195 18.28 -7.77 1.69
CA GLN A 195 18.00 -9.20 1.83
C GLN A 195 16.49 -9.48 1.79
N GLN A 196 15.68 -8.72 2.54
CA GLN A 196 14.22 -8.86 2.54
C GLN A 196 13.61 -8.59 1.16
N ILE A 197 14.07 -7.54 0.46
CA ILE A 197 13.66 -7.25 -0.92
C ILE A 197 14.03 -8.42 -1.85
N GLY A 198 15.22 -8.99 -1.69
CA GLY A 198 15.66 -10.15 -2.44
C GLY A 198 14.80 -11.40 -2.23
N ASP A 199 14.26 -11.58 -1.03
CA ASP A 199 13.37 -12.70 -0.70
C ASP A 199 11.94 -12.50 -1.24
N LEU A 200 11.43 -11.26 -1.28
CA LEU A 200 10.16 -10.94 -1.97
C LEU A 200 10.20 -11.31 -3.45
N GLY A 201 11.35 -11.14 -4.12
CA GLY A 201 11.55 -11.57 -5.50
C GLY A 201 11.52 -13.09 -5.73
N LYS A 202 11.51 -13.90 -4.67
CA LYS A 202 11.52 -15.38 -4.74
C LYS A 202 10.16 -16.02 -4.43
N LEU A 203 9.12 -15.22 -4.14
CA LEU A 203 7.80 -15.73 -3.81
C LEU A 203 7.28 -16.67 -4.91
N LYS A 204 6.80 -17.83 -4.47
CA LYS A 204 6.12 -18.83 -5.28
C LYS A 204 4.64 -18.56 -5.23
N LYS A 205 3.99 -18.77 -6.38
CA LYS A 205 2.55 -18.62 -6.51
C LYS A 205 1.86 -19.98 -6.51
N MET A 206 0.71 -20.00 -5.89
CA MET A 206 -0.27 -21.09 -5.96
C MET A 206 -1.63 -20.48 -6.29
N TYR A 207 -2.49 -21.22 -6.94
CA TYR A 207 -3.84 -20.79 -7.28
C TYR A 207 -4.84 -21.85 -6.84
N SER A 208 -6.03 -21.42 -6.43
CA SER A 208 -7.08 -22.32 -5.96
C SER A 208 -8.45 -21.69 -6.16
N ASN A 209 -9.47 -22.53 -6.33
CA ASN A 209 -10.87 -22.11 -6.32
C ASN A 209 -11.48 -22.07 -4.91
N SER A 210 -10.80 -22.66 -3.93
CA SER A 210 -11.23 -22.66 -2.53
C SER A 210 -10.05 -22.45 -1.60
N ILE A 211 -10.26 -21.69 -0.53
CA ILE A 211 -9.33 -21.57 0.61
C ILE A 211 -9.83 -22.32 1.85
N ASP A 212 -11.02 -22.94 1.75
CA ASP A 212 -11.54 -23.81 2.80
C ASP A 212 -10.89 -25.18 2.70
N PHE A 213 -9.60 -25.23 3.04
CA PHE A 213 -8.80 -26.45 3.02
C PHE A 213 -9.13 -27.38 4.19
N GLY A 214 -9.98 -26.99 5.14
CA GLY A 214 -10.26 -27.77 6.36
C GLY A 214 -9.04 -27.98 7.27
N ASP A 215 -9.30 -28.55 8.45
CA ASP A 215 -8.28 -28.78 9.49
C ASP A 215 -7.53 -30.11 9.29
N TYR A 216 -6.91 -30.30 8.12
CA TYR A 216 -6.06 -31.47 7.84
C TYR A 216 -4.58 -31.19 8.12
N ASP A 217 -3.82 -32.26 8.35
CA ASP A 217 -2.36 -32.19 8.41
C ASP A 217 -1.77 -32.32 6.99
N TYR A 218 -1.31 -31.18 6.48
CA TYR A 218 -0.72 -31.02 5.15
C TYR A 218 0.81 -31.20 5.11
N SER A 219 1.42 -31.75 6.17
CA SER A 219 2.88 -31.99 6.21
C SER A 219 3.36 -33.07 5.25
N GLY A 220 2.46 -33.92 4.75
CA GLY A 220 2.75 -35.01 3.83
C GLY A 220 2.30 -34.78 2.38
N ASN A 221 2.22 -35.85 1.58
CA ASN A 221 1.83 -35.75 0.18
C ASN A 221 0.30 -35.72 0.02
N PRO A 222 -0.22 -34.98 -0.99
CA PRO A 222 -1.64 -34.93 -1.26
C PRO A 222 -2.18 -36.29 -1.70
N ASN A 223 -3.46 -36.53 -1.40
CA ASN A 223 -4.13 -37.74 -1.86
C ASN A 223 -4.34 -37.69 -3.38
N LEU A 224 -4.10 -38.80 -4.05
CA LEU A 224 -4.33 -38.97 -5.48
C LEU A 224 -5.78 -39.38 -5.79
N LEU A 225 -6.53 -39.83 -4.78
CA LEU A 225 -7.94 -40.20 -4.94
C LEU A 225 -8.87 -39.02 -4.66
N SER A 226 -9.90 -38.87 -5.50
CA SER A 226 -11.03 -38.00 -5.21
C SER A 226 -11.72 -38.44 -3.91
N LYS A 227 -12.57 -37.59 -3.31
CA LYS A 227 -13.32 -37.99 -2.11
C LYS A 227 -14.32 -39.10 -2.44
N LEU A 228 -14.27 -40.21 -1.69
CA LEU A 228 -15.24 -41.30 -1.81
C LEU A 228 -16.60 -40.89 -1.21
N SER A 229 -17.68 -41.45 -1.74
CA SER A 229 -19.03 -41.31 -1.19
C SER A 229 -19.83 -42.57 -1.44
N TYR A 230 -20.94 -42.75 -0.71
CA TYR A 230 -21.81 -43.93 -0.87
C TYR A 230 -22.35 -44.10 -2.31
N ASP A 231 -22.52 -42.99 -3.03
CA ASP A 231 -23.00 -43.00 -4.42
C ASP A 231 -21.97 -43.44 -5.44
N LEU A 232 -20.75 -43.72 -5.02
CA LEU A 232 -19.68 -44.27 -5.85
C LEU A 232 -19.45 -45.76 -5.59
N ILE A 233 -20.25 -46.40 -4.75
CA ILE A 233 -20.00 -47.76 -4.25
C ILE A 233 -21.04 -48.74 -4.79
N GLU A 234 -20.58 -49.93 -5.18
CA GLU A 234 -21.42 -51.00 -5.72
C GLU A 234 -21.10 -52.35 -5.06
N ASN A 235 -22.14 -53.12 -4.74
CA ASN A 235 -22.00 -54.47 -4.21
C ASN A 235 -21.80 -55.45 -5.38
N GLN A 236 -20.64 -56.10 -5.44
CA GLN A 236 -20.34 -57.06 -6.51
C GLN A 236 -21.01 -58.41 -6.32
N ASN A 237 -21.36 -58.75 -5.07
CA ASN A 237 -21.88 -60.06 -4.74
C ASN A 237 -23.02 -59.95 -3.74
N THR A 238 -24.21 -59.60 -4.24
CA THR A 238 -25.41 -59.40 -3.43
C THR A 238 -25.88 -60.66 -2.70
N SER A 239 -25.42 -61.86 -3.10
CA SER A 239 -25.69 -63.09 -2.35
C SER A 239 -24.71 -63.33 -1.19
N ALA A 240 -23.55 -62.66 -1.17
CA ALA A 240 -22.56 -62.78 -0.11
C ALA A 240 -22.76 -61.79 1.04
N GLY A 241 -23.42 -60.66 0.78
CA GLY A 241 -23.58 -59.59 1.76
C GLY A 241 -24.42 -58.41 1.26
N THR A 242 -24.66 -57.46 2.14
CA THR A 242 -25.45 -56.25 1.87
C THR A 242 -24.63 -55.00 2.18
N LEU A 243 -24.96 -53.89 1.49
CA LEU A 243 -24.35 -52.59 1.71
C LEU A 243 -25.33 -51.64 2.41
N SER A 244 -24.83 -50.87 3.37
CA SER A 244 -25.56 -49.74 3.95
C SER A 244 -24.65 -48.52 4.13
N LYS A 245 -25.26 -47.34 4.23
CA LYS A 245 -24.56 -46.06 4.35
C LYS A 245 -24.21 -45.80 5.83
N GLY A 246 -22.93 -45.50 6.09
CA GLY A 246 -22.49 -44.90 7.35
C GLY A 246 -22.35 -43.38 7.22
N GLU A 247 -21.77 -42.72 8.23
CA GLU A 247 -21.63 -41.26 8.26
C GLU A 247 -20.56 -40.76 7.27
N ASN A 248 -19.29 -41.15 7.48
CA ASN A 248 -18.16 -40.96 6.55
C ASN A 248 -17.58 -42.30 6.11
N SER A 249 -18.46 -43.28 5.88
CA SER A 249 -18.10 -44.67 5.67
C SER A 249 -19.21 -45.41 4.93
N PHE A 250 -18.88 -46.61 4.44
CA PHE A 250 -19.88 -47.61 4.07
C PHE A 250 -19.74 -48.84 4.96
N LYS A 251 -20.85 -49.55 5.13
CA LYS A 251 -20.94 -50.79 5.89
C LYS A 251 -21.24 -51.94 4.96
N TYR A 252 -20.42 -52.97 4.99
CA TYR A 252 -20.64 -54.23 4.28
C TYR A 252 -20.95 -55.32 5.29
N ASN A 253 -22.22 -55.75 5.34
CA ASN A 253 -22.63 -56.86 6.18
C ASN A 253 -22.52 -58.18 5.40
N LYS A 254 -21.54 -59.00 5.76
CA LYS A 254 -21.28 -60.29 5.11
C LYS A 254 -22.15 -61.37 5.75
N ILE A 255 -23.10 -61.90 4.97
CA ILE A 255 -24.14 -62.82 5.48
C ILE A 255 -23.93 -64.28 5.08
N SER A 256 -23.06 -64.56 4.11
CA SER A 256 -22.72 -65.93 3.71
C SER A 256 -21.24 -66.22 3.94
N ALA A 257 -20.97 -67.34 4.62
CA ALA A 257 -19.63 -67.85 4.84
C ALA A 257 -19.12 -68.68 3.65
N GLU A 258 -19.98 -69.11 2.73
CA GLU A 258 -19.61 -70.04 1.65
C GLU A 258 -18.95 -69.37 0.44
N VAL A 259 -19.24 -68.10 0.24
CA VAL A 259 -18.77 -67.32 -0.91
C VAL A 259 -18.04 -66.08 -0.45
N GLU A 260 -17.11 -65.57 -1.25
CA GLU A 260 -16.43 -64.31 -0.95
C GLU A 260 -17.36 -63.10 -1.17
N GLY A 261 -17.22 -62.10 -0.31
CA GLY A 261 -17.89 -60.80 -0.46
C GLY A 261 -17.03 -59.81 -1.23
N GLY A 262 -17.64 -58.95 -2.02
CA GLY A 262 -16.94 -57.96 -2.84
C GLY A 262 -17.71 -56.66 -2.96
N VAL A 263 -17.00 -55.54 -2.85
CA VAL A 263 -17.52 -54.18 -3.01
C VAL A 263 -16.56 -53.42 -3.92
N GLU A 264 -17.10 -52.79 -4.96
CA GLU A 264 -16.35 -51.87 -5.81
C GLU A 264 -16.59 -50.43 -5.37
N LEU A 265 -15.49 -49.71 -5.19
CA LEU A 265 -15.47 -48.30 -4.86
C LEU A 265 -15.07 -47.54 -6.11
N TYR A 266 -15.69 -46.38 -6.32
CA TYR A 266 -15.61 -45.59 -7.56
C TYR A 266 -16.22 -46.28 -8.78
N TYR A 267 -17.30 -47.05 -8.60
CA TYR A 267 -17.93 -47.83 -9.68
C TYR A 267 -19.43 -47.58 -9.91
N LYS A 268 -20.15 -46.87 -9.03
CA LYS A 268 -21.58 -46.65 -9.26
C LYS A 268 -21.84 -45.55 -10.31
N ARG A 269 -22.60 -45.91 -11.36
CA ARG A 269 -23.15 -45.02 -12.39
C ARG A 269 -22.12 -44.03 -12.98
N ARG A 270 -21.14 -44.56 -13.74
CA ARG A 270 -20.10 -43.84 -14.53
C ARG A 270 -18.82 -43.43 -13.79
N GLY A 271 -18.60 -43.82 -12.54
CA GLY A 271 -17.34 -43.56 -11.85
C GLY A 271 -16.19 -44.45 -12.35
N ILE A 272 -14.98 -43.88 -12.45
CA ILE A 272 -13.71 -44.62 -12.42
C ILE A 272 -12.81 -43.96 -11.36
N ALA A 273 -11.94 -44.74 -10.72
CA ALA A 273 -10.96 -44.17 -9.79
C ALA A 273 -9.99 -43.23 -10.54
N ASN A 274 -9.35 -42.33 -9.80
CA ASN A 274 -8.31 -41.47 -10.35
C ASN A 274 -7.12 -42.33 -10.82
N TRP A 275 -6.52 -41.95 -11.94
CA TRP A 275 -5.29 -42.60 -12.38
C TRP A 275 -4.13 -42.28 -11.43
N LEU A 276 -3.38 -43.32 -11.08
CA LEU A 276 -2.15 -43.19 -10.33
C LEU A 276 -0.99 -42.86 -11.28
N PRO A 277 0.08 -42.21 -10.79
CA PRO A 277 1.25 -41.92 -11.60
C PRO A 277 1.98 -43.21 -11.99
N SER A 278 2.49 -43.28 -13.23
CA SER A 278 3.24 -44.45 -13.74
C SER A 278 4.63 -44.56 -13.11
N ASN A 279 5.09 -45.78 -12.85
CA ASN A 279 6.44 -46.08 -12.36
C ASN A 279 6.82 -45.29 -11.07
N LYS A 280 5.88 -45.22 -10.12
CA LYS A 280 6.05 -44.53 -8.84
C LYS A 280 5.81 -45.49 -7.68
N THR A 281 6.60 -45.32 -6.62
CA THR A 281 6.32 -45.94 -5.33
C THR A 281 5.20 -45.16 -4.65
N LEU A 282 4.16 -45.86 -4.24
CA LEU A 282 2.97 -45.31 -3.59
C LEU A 282 2.70 -46.06 -2.29
N VAL A 283 2.01 -45.38 -1.38
CA VAL A 283 1.44 -45.97 -0.17
C VAL A 283 -0.07 -45.75 -0.16
N MET A 284 -0.82 -46.79 0.18
CA MET A 284 -2.26 -46.73 0.40
C MET A 284 -2.57 -46.92 1.87
N THR A 285 -3.42 -46.06 2.43
CA THR A 285 -3.98 -46.21 3.79
C THR A 285 -5.50 -46.27 3.77
N VAL A 286 -6.04 -47.07 4.68
CA VAL A 286 -7.49 -47.27 4.86
C VAL A 286 -7.79 -47.50 6.32
N LYS A 287 -8.94 -47.00 6.78
CA LYS A 287 -9.46 -47.29 8.13
C LYS A 287 -10.63 -48.26 8.04
N LEU A 288 -10.57 -49.32 8.84
CA LEU A 288 -11.64 -50.30 9.00
C LEU A 288 -12.02 -50.45 10.47
N ARG A 289 -13.27 -50.83 10.72
CA ARG A 289 -13.73 -51.38 12.00
C ARG A 289 -14.74 -52.51 11.78
N ALA A 290 -14.91 -53.34 12.79
CA ALA A 290 -15.85 -54.43 12.85
C ALA A 290 -17.17 -53.97 13.49
N GLY A 291 -18.29 -54.48 12.99
CA GLY A 291 -19.57 -54.40 13.69
C GLY A 291 -19.63 -55.35 14.88
N ALA A 292 -20.68 -55.23 15.69
CA ALA A 292 -20.87 -56.06 16.88
C ALA A 292 -21.08 -57.55 16.55
N ASP A 293 -21.57 -57.86 15.36
CA ASP A 293 -21.85 -59.21 14.85
C ASP A 293 -20.71 -59.79 13.99
N TYR A 294 -19.58 -59.07 13.88
CA TYR A 294 -18.44 -59.50 13.09
C TYR A 294 -17.80 -60.77 13.64
N SER A 295 -17.62 -61.75 12.76
CA SER A 295 -17.00 -63.05 13.07
C SER A 295 -15.79 -63.26 12.15
N PRO A 296 -14.57 -62.99 12.66
CA PRO A 296 -13.35 -63.21 11.90
C PRO A 296 -12.98 -64.70 11.87
N VAL A 297 -12.11 -65.08 10.94
CA VAL A 297 -11.58 -66.44 10.80
C VAL A 297 -10.07 -66.38 10.63
N ASP A 298 -9.35 -67.17 11.41
CA ASP A 298 -7.89 -67.17 11.36
C ASP A 298 -7.36 -67.55 9.98
N GLY A 299 -6.34 -66.83 9.53
CA GLY A 299 -5.78 -66.94 8.19
C GLY A 299 -6.63 -66.35 7.05
N LYS A 300 -7.88 -65.92 7.29
CA LYS A 300 -8.71 -65.27 6.28
C LYS A 300 -8.48 -63.77 6.23
N LEU A 301 -8.58 -63.21 5.02
CA LEU A 301 -8.21 -61.84 4.72
C LEU A 301 -9.40 -60.97 4.27
N ILE A 302 -9.31 -59.70 4.63
CA ILE A 302 -10.01 -58.60 3.96
C ILE A 302 -8.96 -57.88 3.11
N LEU A 303 -9.28 -57.70 1.84
CA LEU A 303 -8.35 -57.22 0.82
C LEU A 303 -8.86 -55.88 0.30
N ILE A 304 -8.05 -54.84 0.42
CA ILE A 304 -8.29 -53.55 -0.23
C ILE A 304 -7.30 -53.41 -1.38
N ARG A 305 -7.81 -53.21 -2.60
CA ARG A 305 -7.00 -53.32 -3.81
C ARG A 305 -7.19 -52.14 -4.74
N TYR A 306 -6.11 -51.54 -5.21
CA TYR A 306 -6.17 -50.73 -6.43
C TYR A 306 -6.00 -51.65 -7.65
N ARG A 307 -6.98 -51.64 -8.54
CA ARG A 307 -7.03 -52.49 -9.74
C ARG A 307 -7.22 -51.65 -10.98
N TYR A 308 -6.80 -52.20 -12.10
CA TYR A 308 -7.07 -51.67 -13.44
C TYR A 308 -7.07 -52.83 -14.43
N VAL A 309 -7.51 -52.61 -15.67
CA VAL A 309 -7.42 -53.61 -16.73
C VAL A 309 -6.36 -53.19 -17.74
N ASP A 310 -5.49 -54.11 -18.13
CA ASP A 310 -4.50 -53.91 -19.19
C ASP A 310 -4.61 -55.05 -20.19
N SER A 311 -4.78 -54.71 -21.48
CA SER A 311 -4.86 -55.70 -22.56
C SER A 311 -5.90 -56.78 -22.28
N GLY A 312 -7.05 -56.39 -21.72
CA GLY A 312 -8.15 -57.29 -21.33
C GLY A 312 -7.93 -58.09 -20.05
N THR A 313 -6.78 -57.94 -19.39
CA THR A 313 -6.44 -58.67 -18.16
C THR A 313 -6.49 -57.75 -16.95
N GLY A 314 -7.23 -58.15 -15.91
CA GLY A 314 -7.23 -57.42 -14.63
C GLY A 314 -5.86 -57.46 -13.95
N LYS A 315 -5.37 -56.31 -13.53
CA LYS A 315 -4.10 -56.10 -12.83
C LYS A 315 -4.36 -55.54 -11.44
N ILE A 316 -3.44 -55.81 -10.51
CA ILE A 316 -3.48 -55.30 -9.13
C ILE A 316 -2.18 -54.54 -8.92
N VAL A 317 -2.29 -53.30 -8.42
CA VAL A 317 -1.13 -52.43 -8.15
C VAL A 317 -0.81 -52.41 -6.66
N LEU A 318 -1.83 -52.14 -5.85
CA LEU A 318 -1.77 -52.16 -4.40
C LEU A 318 -2.69 -53.28 -3.96
N ASP A 319 -2.15 -54.27 -3.24
CA ASP A 319 -2.90 -55.37 -2.66
C ASP A 319 -2.67 -55.33 -1.15
N LEU A 320 -3.59 -54.73 -0.39
CA LEU A 320 -3.49 -54.61 1.06
C LEU A 320 -4.20 -55.80 1.72
N PRO A 321 -3.45 -56.82 2.21
CA PRO A 321 -4.03 -57.91 2.99
C PRO A 321 -4.19 -57.50 4.46
N ILE A 322 -5.43 -57.55 4.94
CA ILE A 322 -5.76 -57.30 6.34
C ILE A 322 -6.24 -58.63 6.91
N ASN A 323 -5.50 -59.18 7.89
CA ASN A 323 -5.96 -60.38 8.59
C ASN A 323 -7.29 -60.05 9.29
N SER A 324 -8.31 -60.88 9.06
CA SER A 324 -9.66 -60.64 9.58
C SER A 324 -9.69 -60.50 11.12
N ASN A 325 -8.79 -61.20 11.83
CA ASN A 325 -8.60 -61.11 13.29
C ASN A 325 -7.98 -59.78 13.76
N SER A 326 -7.44 -58.96 12.86
CA SER A 326 -6.77 -57.69 13.20
C SER A 326 -7.73 -56.51 13.29
N ILE A 327 -8.98 -56.67 12.84
CA ILE A 327 -10.02 -55.63 12.89
C ILE A 327 -10.77 -55.73 14.22
N THR A 328 -11.04 -54.58 14.84
CA THR A 328 -11.77 -54.47 16.11
C THR A 328 -12.96 -53.54 15.94
N GLN A 329 -13.79 -53.38 16.97
CA GLN A 329 -14.92 -52.43 16.93
C GLN A 329 -14.47 -50.95 16.92
N GLU A 330 -13.20 -50.69 17.22
CA GLU A 330 -12.58 -49.38 17.09
C GLU A 330 -11.99 -49.19 15.69
N TRP A 331 -11.96 -47.95 15.22
CA TRP A 331 -11.33 -47.62 13.95
C TRP A 331 -9.84 -47.92 14.00
N LYS A 332 -9.38 -48.74 13.05
CA LYS A 332 -7.97 -49.08 12.89
C LYS A 332 -7.51 -48.79 11.48
N GLU A 333 -6.36 -48.13 11.37
CA GLU A 333 -5.72 -47.82 10.10
C GLU A 333 -4.78 -48.97 9.67
N PHE A 334 -4.82 -49.28 8.38
CA PHE A 334 -3.99 -50.27 7.73
C PHE A 334 -3.34 -49.65 6.50
N SER A 335 -2.12 -50.09 6.16
CA SER A 335 -1.37 -49.54 5.04
C SER A 335 -0.59 -50.59 4.26
N ILE A 336 -0.39 -50.31 2.96
CA ILE A 336 0.50 -51.08 2.09
C ILE A 336 1.29 -50.13 1.20
N THR A 337 2.54 -50.49 0.93
CA THR A 337 3.38 -49.81 -0.06
C THR A 337 3.53 -50.70 -1.29
N GLY A 338 3.47 -50.10 -2.47
CA GLY A 338 3.70 -50.79 -3.75
C GLY A 338 4.19 -49.83 -4.83
N THR A 339 4.53 -50.37 -5.98
CA THR A 339 5.03 -49.58 -7.12
C THR A 339 4.11 -49.75 -8.30
N THR A 340 3.63 -48.65 -8.88
CA THR A 340 2.87 -48.69 -10.14
C THR A 340 3.76 -49.14 -11.28
N PRO A 341 3.26 -49.96 -12.22
CA PRO A 341 3.97 -50.22 -13.46
C PRO A 341 3.96 -48.97 -14.35
N THR A 342 4.63 -49.05 -15.49
CA THR A 342 4.32 -48.14 -16.60
C THR A 342 2.99 -48.57 -17.21
N PHE A 343 1.95 -47.74 -17.12
CA PHE A 343 0.66 -48.07 -17.71
C PHE A 343 0.75 -48.11 -19.24
N SER A 344 0.25 -49.20 -19.85
CA SER A 344 0.20 -49.32 -21.30
C SER A 344 -0.86 -48.36 -21.88
N PRO A 345 -0.79 -48.02 -23.18
CA PRO A 345 -1.86 -47.28 -23.84
C PRO A 345 -3.23 -48.00 -23.83
N GLN A 346 -3.25 -49.34 -23.65
CA GLN A 346 -4.48 -50.13 -23.52
C GLN A 346 -4.95 -50.25 -22.06
N ALA A 347 -4.29 -49.61 -21.10
CA ALA A 347 -4.72 -49.60 -19.72
C ALA A 347 -6.01 -48.78 -19.58
N TYR A 348 -7.00 -49.34 -18.91
CA TYR A 348 -8.30 -48.71 -18.70
C TYR A 348 -8.94 -49.10 -17.39
N HIS A 349 -9.97 -48.33 -17.03
CA HIS A 349 -10.89 -48.65 -15.94
C HIS A 349 -10.19 -48.98 -14.61
N PRO A 350 -9.57 -47.99 -13.97
CA PRO A 350 -9.07 -48.14 -12.61
C PRO A 350 -10.21 -48.11 -11.58
N TRP A 351 -10.09 -48.90 -10.51
CA TRP A 351 -11.04 -48.93 -9.40
C TRP A 351 -10.39 -49.40 -8.09
N ILE A 352 -11.04 -49.14 -6.97
CA ILE A 352 -10.67 -49.75 -5.69
C ILE A 352 -11.65 -50.88 -5.39
N GLN A 353 -11.12 -52.05 -5.03
CA GLN A 353 -11.92 -53.20 -4.61
C GLN A 353 -11.72 -53.46 -3.11
N PHE A 354 -12.83 -53.60 -2.40
CA PHE A 354 -12.89 -54.25 -1.10
C PHE A 354 -13.34 -55.70 -1.31
N ARG A 355 -12.64 -56.67 -0.72
CA ARG A 355 -12.99 -58.09 -0.81
C ARG A 355 -12.81 -58.78 0.53
N ALA A 356 -13.85 -59.45 1.02
CA ALA A 356 -13.80 -60.25 2.23
C ALA A 356 -13.89 -61.73 1.86
N GLN A 357 -12.89 -62.53 2.24
CA GLN A 357 -12.83 -63.96 1.91
C GLN A 357 -14.00 -64.76 2.52
N ASP A 358 -14.22 -65.95 1.99
CA ASP A 358 -15.12 -66.96 2.54
C ASP A 358 -14.76 -67.26 4.01
N GLY A 359 -15.74 -67.71 4.78
CA GLY A 359 -15.65 -67.92 6.23
C GLY A 359 -15.94 -66.67 7.06
N ILE A 360 -15.55 -65.48 6.61
CA ILE A 360 -15.79 -64.23 7.34
C ILE A 360 -17.29 -63.90 7.34
N LEU A 361 -17.84 -63.46 8.48
CA LEU A 361 -19.25 -63.04 8.62
C LEU A 361 -19.38 -61.72 9.39
N GLY A 362 -20.55 -61.10 9.29
CA GLY A 362 -20.95 -59.89 10.02
C GLY A 362 -20.53 -58.58 9.35
N GLU A 363 -20.79 -57.47 10.03
CA GLU A 363 -20.54 -56.12 9.50
C GLU A 363 -19.07 -55.73 9.53
N ILE A 364 -18.57 -55.22 8.41
CA ILE A 364 -17.28 -54.55 8.27
C ILE A 364 -17.56 -53.14 7.77
N GLU A 365 -17.03 -52.15 8.47
CA GLU A 365 -17.20 -50.74 8.11
C GLU A 365 -15.86 -50.16 7.64
N MET A 366 -15.88 -49.47 6.50
CA MET A 366 -14.70 -48.85 5.89
C MET A 366 -14.92 -47.35 5.73
N SER A 367 -13.96 -46.56 6.21
CA SER A 367 -13.98 -45.10 6.07
C SER A 367 -13.80 -44.67 4.61
N TYR A 368 -14.42 -43.55 4.24
CA TYR A 368 -14.14 -42.84 2.98
C TYR A 368 -12.77 -42.14 2.98
N ASP A 369 -12.10 -42.05 4.13
CA ASP A 369 -10.75 -41.52 4.28
C ASP A 369 -9.69 -42.53 3.82
N ILE A 370 -9.83 -43.00 2.58
CA ILE A 370 -8.80 -43.77 1.88
C ILE A 370 -7.83 -42.80 1.22
N LYS A 371 -6.53 -43.02 1.43
CA LYS A 371 -5.49 -42.20 0.84
C LYS A 371 -4.54 -43.05 0.01
N ILE A 372 -4.23 -42.60 -1.19
CA ILE A 372 -3.11 -43.10 -1.97
C ILE A 372 -2.22 -41.90 -2.27
N GLU A 373 -0.95 -41.98 -1.90
CA GLU A 373 0.01 -40.89 -2.09
C GLU A 373 1.36 -41.43 -2.58
N GLU A 374 2.14 -40.56 -3.25
CA GLU A 374 3.52 -40.90 -3.61
C GLU A 374 4.39 -41.06 -2.36
N GLY A 375 5.24 -42.08 -2.34
CA GLY A 375 6.16 -42.36 -1.24
C GLY A 375 6.04 -43.79 -0.71
N SER A 376 6.94 -44.13 0.21
CA SER A 376 7.00 -45.45 0.85
C SER A 376 6.34 -45.51 2.22
N THR A 377 5.99 -44.34 2.79
CA THR A 377 5.53 -44.18 4.16
C THR A 377 4.27 -43.34 4.16
N ALA A 378 3.23 -43.83 4.83
CA ALA A 378 1.97 -43.13 4.97
C ALA A 378 2.15 -41.82 5.73
N THR A 379 1.47 -40.78 5.26
CA THR A 379 1.33 -39.52 6.00
C THR A 379 -0.14 -39.27 6.33
N PRO A 380 -0.45 -38.37 7.27
CA PRO A 380 -1.82 -38.08 7.67
C PRO A 380 -2.76 -37.80 6.49
N PHE A 381 -4.05 -38.10 6.70
CA PHE A 381 -5.05 -37.91 5.67
C PHE A 381 -5.20 -36.42 5.33
N GLN A 382 -5.17 -36.12 4.03
CA GLN A 382 -5.51 -34.82 3.43
C GLN A 382 -6.23 -35.07 2.10
N PRO A 383 -7.10 -34.17 1.63
CA PRO A 383 -7.86 -34.36 0.40
C PRO A 383 -7.00 -34.28 -0.87
N ASN A 384 -7.57 -34.65 -2.01
CA ASN A 384 -6.97 -34.40 -3.31
C ASN A 384 -7.15 -32.92 -3.70
N LEU A 385 -6.06 -32.17 -3.68
CA LEU A 385 -6.06 -30.74 -3.97
C LEU A 385 -6.14 -30.44 -5.48
N LEU A 386 -5.91 -31.41 -6.37
CA LEU A 386 -5.98 -31.22 -7.82
C LEU A 386 -7.42 -31.22 -8.36
N ALA A 387 -8.35 -31.80 -7.61
CA ALA A 387 -9.75 -31.96 -7.98
C ALA A 387 -10.63 -30.86 -7.36
N GLU A 388 -11.88 -30.78 -7.83
CA GLU A 388 -12.90 -29.93 -7.21
C GLU A 388 -13.11 -30.30 -5.72
N PRO A 389 -13.32 -29.31 -4.83
CA PRO A 389 -13.52 -27.88 -5.12
C PRO A 389 -12.23 -27.06 -5.25
N TYR A 390 -11.06 -27.61 -4.88
CA TYR A 390 -9.81 -26.86 -4.76
C TYR A 390 -9.22 -26.49 -6.13
N ASN A 391 -9.07 -27.48 -7.02
CA ASN A 391 -8.40 -27.31 -8.32
C ASN A 391 -7.03 -26.63 -8.21
N MET A 392 -6.27 -26.90 -7.15
CA MET A 392 -5.04 -26.20 -6.83
C MET A 392 -3.99 -26.36 -7.94
N CYS A 393 -3.38 -25.26 -8.35
CA CYS A 393 -2.44 -25.22 -9.47
C CYS A 393 -1.33 -24.19 -9.24
N ARG A 394 -0.12 -24.47 -9.76
CA ARG A 394 1.05 -23.58 -9.67
C ARG A 394 1.03 -22.47 -10.71
N GLU A 395 0.28 -22.68 -11.79
CA GLU A 395 0.23 -21.79 -12.94
C GLU A 395 -1.17 -21.19 -13.06
N TYR A 396 -1.22 -19.89 -13.37
CA TYR A 396 -2.49 -19.24 -13.70
C TYR A 396 -2.94 -19.72 -15.08
N PRO A 397 -4.25 -19.91 -15.32
CA PRO A 397 -4.74 -20.39 -16.60
C PRO A 397 -4.28 -19.48 -17.74
N ASN A 398 -3.73 -20.09 -18.79
CA ASN A 398 -3.47 -19.39 -20.03
C ASN A 398 -4.76 -19.33 -20.84
N GLU A 399 -4.80 -18.44 -21.83
CA GLU A 399 -5.93 -18.34 -22.74
C GLU A 399 -6.18 -19.68 -23.44
N ASN A 400 -7.44 -20.12 -23.42
CA ASN A 400 -7.87 -21.33 -24.11
C ASN A 400 -8.09 -21.03 -25.60
N ILE A 401 -7.11 -21.38 -26.43
CA ILE A 401 -7.15 -21.14 -27.88
C ILE A 401 -7.94 -22.21 -28.66
N ALA A 402 -8.63 -23.14 -27.98
CA ALA A 402 -9.50 -24.12 -28.65
C ALA A 402 -10.68 -23.43 -29.38
N ASP A 403 -11.37 -24.16 -30.25
CA ASP A 403 -12.48 -23.60 -31.03
C ASP A 403 -13.72 -23.39 -30.15
N HIS A 404 -14.06 -22.13 -29.84
CA HIS A 404 -15.22 -21.79 -28.99
C HIS A 404 -16.58 -22.01 -29.68
N THR A 405 -16.60 -22.32 -30.98
CA THR A 405 -17.84 -22.62 -31.71
C THR A 405 -18.29 -24.07 -31.51
N VAL A 406 -17.36 -24.96 -31.14
CA VAL A 406 -17.65 -26.38 -30.88
C VAL A 406 -18.51 -26.52 -29.63
N LYS A 407 -19.59 -27.29 -29.75
CA LYS A 407 -20.49 -27.58 -28.62
C LYS A 407 -20.09 -28.87 -27.93
N PHE A 408 -20.06 -28.83 -26.60
CA PHE A 408 -19.81 -29.96 -25.73
C PHE A 408 -21.06 -30.27 -24.89
N PRO A 409 -21.28 -31.52 -24.44
CA PRO A 409 -20.42 -32.68 -24.70
C PRO A 409 -20.51 -33.16 -26.15
N ILE A 410 -19.42 -33.71 -26.66
CA ILE A 410 -19.38 -34.43 -27.94
C ILE A 410 -19.51 -35.91 -27.63
N GLU A 411 -20.54 -36.58 -28.15
CA GLU A 411 -20.68 -38.04 -28.11
C GLU A 411 -20.49 -38.59 -29.53
N SER A 412 -19.49 -39.43 -29.74
CA SER A 412 -19.20 -39.99 -31.07
C SER A 412 -18.53 -41.35 -31.01
N GLY A 413 -18.91 -42.22 -31.94
CA GLY A 413 -18.23 -43.49 -32.22
C GLY A 413 -17.20 -43.41 -33.35
N ASP A 414 -17.05 -42.24 -33.96
CA ASP A 414 -16.22 -42.07 -35.15
C ASP A 414 -14.73 -42.06 -34.79
N HIS A 415 -13.91 -42.43 -35.78
CA HIS A 415 -12.45 -42.32 -35.66
C HIS A 415 -12.02 -40.89 -35.31
N GLN A 416 -12.60 -39.89 -35.96
CA GLN A 416 -12.42 -38.47 -35.64
C GLN A 416 -13.49 -38.05 -34.64
N ILE A 417 -13.09 -37.71 -33.42
CA ILE A 417 -14.03 -37.35 -32.35
C ILE A 417 -14.18 -35.84 -32.26
N TYR A 418 -13.09 -35.10 -32.48
CA TYR A 418 -13.09 -33.64 -32.44
C TYR A 418 -12.42 -33.07 -33.69
N GLN A 419 -13.00 -31.99 -34.20
CA GLN A 419 -12.38 -31.09 -35.16
C GLN A 419 -12.77 -29.66 -34.81
N GLY A 420 -11.79 -28.76 -34.74
CA GLY A 420 -12.02 -27.33 -34.56
C GLY A 420 -10.87 -26.50 -35.10
N TYR A 421 -11.12 -25.22 -35.31
CA TYR A 421 -10.11 -24.23 -35.66
C TYR A 421 -9.70 -23.48 -34.40
N THR A 422 -8.42 -23.58 -34.02
CA THR A 422 -7.87 -22.79 -32.91
C THR A 422 -7.96 -21.31 -33.22
N GLU A 423 -8.13 -20.48 -32.18
CA GLU A 423 -8.23 -19.02 -32.34
C GLU A 423 -6.96 -18.44 -32.97
N GLU A 424 -5.81 -19.01 -32.59
CA GLU A 424 -4.49 -18.67 -33.08
C GLU A 424 -3.86 -19.80 -33.91
N GLU A 425 -2.86 -19.47 -34.72
CA GLU A 425 -2.09 -20.48 -35.46
C GLU A 425 -1.20 -21.28 -34.50
N LEU A 426 -1.13 -22.60 -34.72
CA LEU A 426 -0.09 -23.41 -34.09
C LEU A 426 1.25 -23.10 -34.76
N MET A 427 2.25 -22.72 -33.97
CA MET A 427 3.55 -22.26 -34.46
C MET A 427 4.63 -23.33 -34.25
N ILE A 428 5.54 -23.46 -35.21
CA ILE A 428 6.70 -24.36 -35.06
C ILE A 428 7.59 -23.86 -33.90
N GLY A 429 8.02 -24.78 -33.04
CA GLY A 429 8.88 -24.47 -31.90
C GLY A 429 8.14 -23.88 -30.68
N GLN A 430 6.87 -23.49 -30.83
CA GLN A 430 6.03 -23.08 -29.71
C GLN A 430 5.46 -24.32 -29.01
N THR A 431 5.59 -24.38 -27.69
CA THR A 431 5.01 -25.46 -26.89
C THR A 431 3.58 -25.14 -26.52
N TYR A 432 2.72 -26.15 -26.63
CA TYR A 432 1.32 -26.14 -26.27
C TYR A 432 0.99 -27.33 -25.38
N THR A 433 -0.06 -27.19 -24.58
CA THR A 433 -0.63 -28.28 -23.79
C THR A 433 -2.13 -28.38 -24.11
N ILE A 434 -2.55 -29.53 -24.64
CA ILE A 434 -3.98 -29.88 -24.74
C ILE A 434 -4.39 -30.62 -23.48
N THR A 435 -5.55 -30.27 -22.93
CA THR A 435 -6.23 -31.06 -21.90
C THR A 435 -7.69 -31.22 -22.27
N LEU A 436 -8.23 -32.42 -22.08
CA LEU A 436 -9.66 -32.67 -22.25
C LEU A 436 -10.20 -33.54 -21.12
N LYS A 437 -11.48 -33.42 -20.82
CA LYS A 437 -12.23 -34.39 -20.02
C LYS A 437 -13.11 -35.22 -20.93
N GLY A 438 -13.07 -36.53 -20.78
CA GLY A 438 -13.84 -37.42 -21.65
C GLY A 438 -13.60 -38.90 -21.38
N THR A 439 -14.52 -39.72 -21.89
CA THR A 439 -14.46 -41.18 -21.81
C THR A 439 -14.17 -41.78 -23.19
N LYS A 440 -13.48 -42.92 -23.19
CA LYS A 440 -13.15 -43.69 -24.39
C LYS A 440 -13.19 -45.19 -24.10
N PRO A 441 -13.39 -46.05 -25.12
CA PRO A 441 -13.22 -47.48 -24.95
C PRO A 441 -11.81 -47.82 -24.48
N ALA A 442 -11.72 -48.94 -23.76
CA ALA A 442 -10.49 -49.55 -23.30
C ALA A 442 -9.37 -49.65 -24.34
N SER A 443 -9.76 -50.04 -25.57
CA SER A 443 -8.86 -50.30 -26.68
C SER A 443 -8.36 -49.04 -27.38
N GLN A 444 -8.85 -47.86 -26.96
CA GLN A 444 -8.63 -46.61 -27.66
C GLN A 444 -7.70 -45.68 -26.90
N THR A 445 -6.99 -44.83 -27.63
CA THR A 445 -6.19 -43.70 -27.12
C THR A 445 -6.64 -42.42 -27.82
N PHE A 446 -6.74 -41.32 -27.09
CA PHE A 446 -6.95 -40.01 -27.71
C PHE A 446 -5.64 -39.53 -28.33
N VAL A 447 -5.65 -39.22 -29.62
CA VAL A 447 -4.46 -38.79 -30.37
C VAL A 447 -4.71 -37.43 -30.99
N ALA A 448 -3.85 -36.46 -30.69
CA ALA A 448 -3.90 -35.11 -31.22
C ALA A 448 -3.20 -35.02 -32.58
N TYR A 449 -3.81 -34.28 -33.50
CA TYR A 449 -3.27 -33.98 -34.82
C TYR A 449 -3.48 -32.51 -35.19
N ASN A 450 -2.51 -31.95 -35.89
CA ASN A 450 -2.74 -30.77 -36.73
C ASN A 450 -3.11 -31.28 -38.13
N HIS A 451 -4.30 -30.90 -38.61
CA HIS A 451 -4.85 -31.37 -39.89
C HIS A 451 -4.90 -32.92 -39.97
N TRP A 452 -4.82 -33.53 -41.17
CA TRP A 452 -4.89 -35.00 -41.32
C TRP A 452 -3.55 -35.73 -41.17
N THR A 453 -2.42 -35.04 -41.30
CA THR A 453 -1.10 -35.69 -41.52
C THR A 453 -0.06 -35.42 -40.43
N ALA A 454 -0.21 -34.34 -39.65
CA ALA A 454 0.78 -33.99 -38.63
C ALA A 454 0.33 -34.49 -37.25
N ARG A 455 0.80 -35.68 -36.87
CA ARG A 455 0.56 -36.26 -35.54
C ARG A 455 1.31 -35.44 -34.48
N LEU A 456 0.59 -34.96 -33.48
CA LEU A 456 1.15 -34.17 -32.38
C LEU A 456 1.51 -35.06 -31.18
N GLY A 457 0.76 -36.13 -30.95
CA GLY A 457 1.06 -37.09 -29.88
C GLY A 457 -0.19 -37.78 -29.33
N GLU A 458 0.03 -38.65 -28.34
CA GLU A 458 -1.02 -39.37 -27.60
C GLU A 458 -1.28 -38.68 -26.27
N LEU A 459 -2.54 -38.45 -25.96
CA LEU A 459 -2.93 -37.93 -24.66
C LEU A 459 -2.84 -39.05 -23.63
N LYS A 460 -2.29 -38.71 -22.47
CA LYS A 460 -2.12 -39.58 -21.31
C LYS A 460 -3.10 -39.19 -20.22
N PRO A 461 -3.52 -40.13 -19.35
CA PRO A 461 -4.32 -39.75 -18.19
C PRO A 461 -3.56 -38.76 -17.31
N VAL A 462 -4.26 -37.81 -16.71
CA VAL A 462 -3.68 -36.87 -15.76
C VAL A 462 -3.70 -37.50 -14.38
N ASP A 463 -2.53 -37.60 -13.77
CA ASP A 463 -2.36 -38.16 -12.44
C ASP A 463 -3.27 -37.47 -11.42
N GLY A 464 -3.94 -38.27 -10.59
CA GLY A 464 -4.84 -37.76 -9.58
C GLY A 464 -6.14 -37.16 -10.11
N LEU A 465 -6.50 -37.33 -11.40
CA LEU A 465 -7.79 -36.92 -11.96
C LEU A 465 -8.51 -38.08 -12.68
N THR A 466 -9.84 -38.00 -12.68
CA THR A 466 -10.74 -38.97 -13.33
C THR A 466 -11.17 -38.46 -14.70
N ASP A 467 -11.03 -39.30 -15.74
CA ASP A 467 -11.42 -38.99 -17.13
C ASP A 467 -10.77 -37.73 -17.72
N VAL A 468 -9.66 -37.25 -17.15
CA VAL A 468 -8.91 -36.12 -17.69
C VAL A 468 -7.67 -36.62 -18.40
N TRP A 469 -7.46 -36.15 -19.63
CA TRP A 469 -6.36 -36.56 -20.49
C TRP A 469 -5.59 -35.32 -20.96
N SER A 470 -4.26 -35.42 -21.03
CA SER A 470 -3.40 -34.31 -21.42
C SER A 470 -2.25 -34.74 -22.33
N LEU A 471 -1.80 -33.81 -23.18
CA LEU A 471 -0.60 -33.93 -24.00
C LEU A 471 0.07 -32.55 -24.08
N THR A 472 1.35 -32.50 -23.76
CA THR A 472 2.23 -31.38 -24.08
C THR A 472 2.97 -31.69 -25.38
N PHE A 473 2.91 -30.78 -26.35
CA PHE A 473 3.52 -30.96 -27.67
C PHE A 473 4.13 -29.66 -28.20
N THR A 474 5.13 -29.81 -29.07
CA THR A 474 5.76 -28.71 -29.81
C THR A 474 5.70 -29.07 -31.29
N PRO A 475 4.91 -28.37 -32.12
CA PRO A 475 4.86 -28.66 -33.56
C PRO A 475 6.25 -28.52 -34.17
N THR A 476 6.70 -29.56 -34.87
CA THR A 476 7.95 -29.56 -35.65
C THR A 476 7.71 -29.31 -37.14
N ASN A 477 6.44 -29.41 -37.56
CA ASN A 477 5.94 -29.06 -38.87
C ASN A 477 4.51 -28.56 -38.69
N VAL A 478 4.13 -27.50 -39.39
CA VAL A 478 2.75 -27.01 -39.46
C VAL A 478 2.33 -27.08 -40.91
N VAL A 479 1.24 -27.81 -41.16
CA VAL A 479 0.74 -28.06 -42.51
C VAL A 479 -0.03 -26.85 -43.05
N ALA A 480 -0.54 -26.91 -44.28
CA ALA A 480 -1.28 -25.85 -44.97
C ALA A 480 -2.49 -25.25 -44.20
N MET A 481 -2.92 -25.84 -43.08
CA MET A 481 -3.96 -25.31 -42.18
C MET A 481 -3.48 -25.34 -40.71
N PRO A 482 -2.66 -24.37 -40.27
CA PRO A 482 -2.05 -24.36 -38.93
C PRO A 482 -3.07 -24.30 -37.78
N LYS A 483 -4.25 -23.73 -38.03
CA LYS A 483 -5.34 -23.64 -37.03
C LYS A 483 -6.15 -24.92 -36.87
N LEU A 484 -6.11 -25.84 -37.85
CA LEU A 484 -6.98 -27.00 -37.83
C LEU A 484 -6.46 -28.05 -36.82
N PHE A 485 -7.18 -28.22 -35.72
CA PHE A 485 -6.85 -29.18 -34.66
C PHE A 485 -7.86 -30.31 -34.60
N ARG A 486 -7.38 -31.53 -34.36
CA ARG A 486 -8.21 -32.73 -34.28
C ARG A 486 -7.82 -33.66 -33.15
N VAL A 487 -8.81 -34.35 -32.62
CA VAL A 487 -8.61 -35.51 -31.73
C VAL A 487 -9.25 -36.73 -32.37
N TYR A 488 -8.47 -37.79 -32.48
CA TYR A 488 -8.90 -39.11 -32.94
C TYR A 488 -8.90 -40.10 -31.79
N GLN A 489 -9.77 -41.11 -31.85
CA GLN A 489 -9.56 -42.35 -31.10
C GLN A 489 -8.75 -43.32 -31.95
N TYR A 490 -7.68 -43.88 -31.38
CA TYR A 490 -6.79 -44.81 -32.06
C TYR A 490 -6.65 -46.13 -31.28
N PRO A 491 -6.67 -47.31 -31.95
CA PRO A 491 -6.63 -47.53 -33.40
C PRO A 491 -8.00 -47.50 -34.09
N ARG A 492 -8.00 -47.05 -35.35
CA ARG A 492 -9.19 -46.91 -36.21
C ARG A 492 -10.00 -48.21 -36.40
N SER A 493 -9.37 -49.37 -36.29
CA SER A 493 -10.03 -50.66 -36.48
C SER A 493 -10.97 -51.05 -35.34
N THR A 494 -10.85 -50.43 -34.17
CA THR A 494 -11.60 -50.81 -32.96
C THR A 494 -12.35 -49.65 -32.34
N VAL A 495 -12.70 -48.65 -33.15
CA VAL A 495 -13.43 -47.45 -32.67
C VAL A 495 -14.70 -47.83 -31.92
N GLY A 496 -15.05 -47.04 -30.92
CA GLY A 496 -16.26 -47.24 -30.12
C GLY A 496 -16.75 -45.93 -29.54
N ALA A 497 -17.76 -46.01 -28.68
CA ALA A 497 -18.38 -44.83 -28.08
C ALA A 497 -17.38 -44.05 -27.22
N CYS A 498 -17.12 -42.81 -27.62
CA CYS A 498 -16.35 -41.83 -26.89
C CYS A 498 -17.22 -40.62 -26.53
N GLN A 499 -16.88 -39.95 -25.43
CA GLN A 499 -17.46 -38.68 -25.03
C GLN A 499 -16.35 -37.69 -24.70
N ILE A 500 -16.45 -36.43 -25.15
CA ILE A 500 -15.60 -35.33 -24.70
C ILE A 500 -16.51 -34.29 -24.04
N ASP A 501 -16.32 -34.05 -22.74
CA ASP A 501 -17.09 -33.07 -21.95
C ASP A 501 -16.60 -31.64 -22.13
N TRP A 502 -15.28 -31.49 -22.27
CA TRP A 502 -14.64 -30.21 -22.59
C TRP A 502 -13.23 -30.47 -23.13
N LEU A 503 -12.71 -29.53 -23.90
CA LEU A 503 -11.35 -29.52 -24.42
C LEU A 503 -10.78 -28.11 -24.32
N LYS A 504 -9.53 -28.04 -23.87
CA LYS A 504 -8.75 -26.81 -23.74
C LYS A 504 -7.37 -26.98 -24.39
N ILE A 505 -6.90 -25.95 -25.07
CA ILE A 505 -5.53 -25.88 -25.61
C ILE A 505 -4.91 -24.59 -25.08
N GLU A 506 -3.77 -24.72 -24.42
CA GLU A 506 -3.03 -23.60 -23.81
C GLU A 506 -1.63 -23.54 -24.41
N LYS A 507 -1.08 -22.33 -24.54
CA LYS A 507 0.36 -22.16 -24.75
C LYS A 507 1.09 -22.50 -23.45
N GLY A 508 2.23 -23.17 -23.55
CA GLY A 508 3.04 -23.56 -22.39
C GLY A 508 3.17 -25.07 -22.22
N ASN A 509 4.01 -25.45 -21.27
CA ASN A 509 4.41 -26.83 -21.00
C ASN A 509 3.62 -27.52 -19.89
N THR A 510 2.73 -26.78 -19.22
CA THR A 510 1.93 -27.30 -18.10
C THR A 510 0.44 -27.11 -18.39
N ARG A 511 -0.36 -28.09 -17.98
CA ARG A 511 -1.82 -27.96 -17.95
C ARG A 511 -2.21 -27.06 -16.79
N THR A 512 -3.21 -26.21 -16.99
CA THR A 512 -4.02 -25.69 -15.87
C THR A 512 -5.43 -26.30 -15.87
N PRO A 513 -6.15 -26.33 -14.73
CA PRO A 513 -7.54 -26.78 -14.68
C PRO A 513 -8.46 -26.02 -15.66
N ASN A 514 -9.59 -26.64 -16.04
CA ASN A 514 -10.57 -26.01 -16.93
C ASN A 514 -11.41 -24.96 -16.20
N ILE A 515 -10.74 -23.88 -15.79
CA ILE A 515 -11.28 -22.73 -15.08
C ILE A 515 -10.80 -21.50 -15.84
N SER A 516 -11.69 -20.54 -16.09
CA SER A 516 -11.32 -19.29 -16.76
C SER A 516 -10.46 -18.39 -15.87
N GLN A 517 -10.77 -18.35 -14.58
CA GLN A 517 -10.09 -17.55 -13.56
C GLN A 517 -10.22 -18.22 -12.19
N PHE A 518 -9.08 -18.38 -11.50
CA PHE A 518 -9.09 -18.82 -10.10
C PHE A 518 -9.69 -17.75 -9.21
N LYS A 519 -10.39 -18.17 -8.16
CA LYS A 519 -10.93 -17.25 -7.16
C LYS A 519 -9.86 -16.71 -6.20
N TYR A 520 -8.83 -17.51 -5.93
CA TYR A 520 -7.79 -17.18 -4.98
C TYR A 520 -6.39 -17.44 -5.56
N PHE A 521 -5.43 -16.63 -5.12
CA PHE A 521 -4.00 -16.87 -5.33
C PHE A 521 -3.28 -16.82 -3.99
N GLY A 522 -2.26 -17.65 -3.83
CA GLY A 522 -1.44 -17.76 -2.65
C GLY A 522 0.01 -17.39 -2.95
N GLU A 523 0.65 -16.64 -2.06
CA GLU A 523 2.06 -16.28 -2.15
C GLU A 523 2.85 -16.83 -0.95
N GLY A 524 3.97 -17.50 -1.23
CA GLY A 524 4.77 -18.17 -0.20
C GLY A 524 6.23 -18.28 -0.60
N LEU A 525 7.14 -18.36 0.37
CA LEU A 525 8.58 -18.49 0.11
C LEU A 525 8.99 -19.92 -0.29
N LYS A 526 8.19 -20.91 0.10
CA LYS A 526 8.50 -22.33 -0.13
C LYS A 526 7.86 -22.80 -1.43
N ASP A 527 8.61 -23.60 -2.17
CA ASP A 527 8.07 -24.38 -3.26
C ASP A 527 7.39 -25.64 -2.70
N SER A 528 6.11 -25.52 -2.34
CA SER A 528 5.38 -26.53 -1.56
C SER A 528 4.00 -26.84 -2.16
N ASN A 529 3.51 -28.06 -1.96
CA ASN A 529 2.11 -28.43 -2.23
C ASN A 529 1.22 -28.28 -0.97
N ASN A 530 1.78 -27.81 0.15
CA ASN A 530 1.01 -27.54 1.36
C ASN A 530 0.34 -26.16 1.25
N PRO A 531 -1.01 -26.08 1.28
CA PRO A 531 -1.71 -24.80 1.18
C PRO A 531 -1.38 -23.85 2.35
N ASN A 532 -0.96 -24.34 3.50
CA ASN A 532 -0.60 -23.54 4.67
C ASN A 532 0.78 -22.86 4.55
N ASP A 533 1.57 -23.18 3.53
CA ASP A 533 2.83 -22.49 3.23
C ASP A 533 2.63 -21.19 2.43
N TYR A 534 1.38 -20.86 2.08
CA TYR A 534 1.01 -19.68 1.29
C TYR A 534 0.05 -18.78 2.07
N SER A 535 0.19 -17.47 1.88
CA SER A 535 -0.83 -16.49 2.27
C SER A 535 -1.78 -16.29 1.10
N TRP A 536 -3.07 -16.55 1.31
CA TRP A 536 -4.08 -16.58 0.25
C TRP A 536 -4.89 -15.30 0.20
N ASP A 537 -4.98 -14.72 -1.01
CA ASP A 537 -5.79 -13.56 -1.34
C ASP A 537 -6.80 -13.87 -2.46
N VAL A 538 -7.85 -13.05 -2.55
CA VAL A 538 -8.79 -13.09 -3.67
C VAL A 538 -8.12 -12.48 -4.90
N THR A 539 -8.28 -13.13 -6.05
CA THR A 539 -7.78 -12.60 -7.32
C THR A 539 -8.54 -11.32 -7.72
N PRO A 540 -7.89 -10.36 -8.40
CA PRO A 540 -8.51 -9.07 -8.74
C PRO A 540 -9.82 -9.20 -9.52
N GLU A 541 -9.98 -10.26 -10.31
CA GLU A 541 -11.21 -10.52 -11.08
C GLU A 541 -12.42 -10.83 -10.18
N TYR A 542 -12.17 -11.33 -8.96
CA TYR A 542 -13.18 -11.66 -7.96
C TYR A 542 -13.22 -10.67 -6.79
N THR A 543 -12.23 -9.79 -6.64
CA THR A 543 -12.43 -8.58 -5.85
C THR A 543 -13.52 -7.79 -6.55
N GLU A 544 -14.58 -7.44 -5.82
CA GLU A 544 -15.68 -6.68 -6.38
C GLU A 544 -15.10 -5.51 -7.21
N LYS A 545 -15.62 -5.31 -8.43
CA LYS A 545 -15.74 -3.96 -8.99
C LYS A 545 -16.59 -3.16 -7.99
N GLY A 546 -15.99 -2.78 -6.86
CA GLY A 546 -16.58 -2.15 -5.69
C GLY A 546 -16.91 -0.69 -5.96
N LEU A 547 -17.65 -0.45 -7.04
CA LEU A 547 -18.23 0.84 -7.41
C LEU A 547 -19.71 0.71 -7.80
N ASN A 548 -20.32 -0.48 -7.73
CA ASN A 548 -21.71 -0.67 -8.14
C ASN A 548 -22.74 -0.80 -7.01
N ASN A 549 -22.36 -0.87 -5.72
CA ASN A 549 -23.34 -0.98 -4.63
C ASN A 549 -22.94 -0.18 -3.38
N ALA A 550 -23.40 1.08 -3.30
CA ALA A 550 -24.05 1.64 -2.11
C ALA A 550 -24.39 3.13 -2.34
N VAL A 551 -25.32 3.42 -3.24
CA VAL A 551 -26.15 4.61 -3.02
C VAL A 551 -27.08 4.24 -1.87
N ASN A 552 -26.76 4.69 -0.66
CA ASN A 552 -27.59 4.41 0.50
C ASN A 552 -28.79 5.37 0.50
N VAL A 553 -29.86 5.00 1.21
CA VAL A 553 -31.14 5.75 1.21
C VAL A 553 -31.21 6.79 2.34
N TYR A 554 -30.17 6.89 3.16
CA TYR A 554 -30.23 7.59 4.44
C TYR A 554 -29.27 8.78 4.54
N ASP A 555 -28.22 8.81 3.72
CA ASP A 555 -27.25 9.90 3.67
C ASP A 555 -27.32 10.62 2.33
N PRO A 556 -27.27 11.97 2.30
CA PRO A 556 -27.08 12.72 1.08
C PRO A 556 -25.74 12.34 0.42
N GLN A 557 -25.78 11.90 -0.84
CA GLN A 557 -24.60 11.51 -1.60
C GLN A 557 -24.41 12.36 -2.85
N ARG A 558 -23.15 12.63 -3.20
CA ARG A 558 -22.76 13.29 -4.45
C ARG A 558 -22.14 12.24 -5.39
N VAL A 559 -22.72 12.07 -6.57
CA VAL A 559 -22.21 11.16 -7.61
C VAL A 559 -21.47 11.99 -8.66
N GLU A 560 -20.14 11.85 -8.72
CA GLU A 560 -19.24 12.67 -9.55
C GLU A 560 -19.15 12.18 -11.03
N GLY A 561 -20.08 11.33 -11.50
CA GLY A 561 -20.07 10.77 -12.85
C GLY A 561 -21.46 10.67 -13.49
N LEU A 562 -21.54 10.91 -14.81
CA LEU A 562 -22.77 10.80 -15.60
C LEU A 562 -23.29 9.36 -15.64
N LYS A 563 -24.24 9.03 -14.76
CA LYS A 563 -25.21 7.97 -15.04
C LYS A 563 -26.22 8.52 -16.04
N ASN A 564 -26.19 8.03 -17.27
CA ASN A 564 -27.20 8.37 -18.28
C ASN A 564 -28.49 7.60 -17.94
N PHE A 565 -29.40 8.24 -17.19
CA PHE A 565 -30.75 7.72 -17.00
C PHE A 565 -31.51 7.96 -18.29
N ALA A 566 -31.48 6.99 -19.20
CA ALA A 566 -32.14 7.08 -20.50
C ALA A 566 -33.62 7.49 -20.39
N ASP A 567 -34.28 7.15 -19.28
CA ASP A 567 -35.68 7.45 -18.99
C ASP A 567 -35.90 8.58 -17.96
N GLY A 568 -34.84 9.30 -17.58
CA GLY A 568 -34.85 10.36 -16.58
C GLY A 568 -34.93 9.86 -15.13
N ILE A 569 -34.92 10.80 -14.18
CA ILE A 569 -35.07 10.49 -12.74
C ILE A 569 -36.57 10.32 -12.44
N GLN A 570 -36.92 9.23 -11.74
CA GLN A 570 -38.28 8.96 -11.29
C GLN A 570 -38.33 8.80 -9.76
N ILE A 571 -39.41 9.27 -9.14
CA ILE A 571 -39.73 9.02 -7.74
C ILE A 571 -41.10 8.35 -7.70
N ALA A 572 -41.19 7.14 -7.14
CA ALA A 572 -42.42 6.37 -7.05
C ALA A 572 -43.15 6.12 -8.40
N GLY A 573 -42.41 6.08 -9.51
CA GLY A 573 -42.94 5.89 -10.85
C GLY A 573 -43.32 7.20 -11.56
N ASP A 574 -43.25 8.34 -10.87
CA ASP A 574 -43.48 9.65 -11.46
C ASP A 574 -42.16 10.28 -11.90
N LYS A 575 -42.15 10.85 -13.10
CA LYS A 575 -40.99 11.58 -13.63
C LYS A 575 -40.78 12.87 -12.83
N VAL A 576 -39.55 13.09 -12.36
CA VAL A 576 -39.19 14.33 -11.65
C VAL A 576 -39.05 15.44 -12.70
N ILE A 577 -40.00 16.36 -12.72
CA ILE A 577 -39.98 17.56 -13.59
C ILE A 577 -39.15 18.63 -12.89
N SER A 578 -38.13 19.14 -13.58
CA SER A 578 -37.24 20.19 -13.03
C SER A 578 -37.78 21.59 -13.34
N GLU A 579 -37.29 22.60 -12.62
CA GLU A 579 -37.68 24.01 -12.80
C GLU A 579 -37.47 24.54 -14.24
N ASN A 580 -36.63 23.85 -15.03
CA ASN A 580 -36.33 24.20 -16.42
C ASN A 580 -37.24 23.51 -17.46
N ASP A 581 -38.13 22.60 -17.06
CA ASP A 581 -39.07 21.94 -17.96
C ASP A 581 -40.34 22.80 -18.15
N CYS A 582 -40.28 23.77 -19.06
CA CYS A 582 -41.41 24.63 -19.43
C CYS A 582 -41.77 24.52 -20.92
N THR A 583 -43.04 24.76 -21.25
CA THR A 583 -43.49 24.89 -22.65
C THR A 583 -43.76 26.35 -22.96
N VAL A 584 -43.17 26.87 -24.03
CA VAL A 584 -43.25 28.30 -24.40
C VAL A 584 -43.93 28.45 -25.76
N TYR A 585 -44.93 29.33 -25.81
CA TYR A 585 -45.60 29.75 -27.05
C TYR A 585 -45.54 31.26 -27.17
N THR A 586 -45.18 31.80 -28.35
CA THR A 586 -45.09 33.25 -28.56
C THR A 586 -45.80 33.67 -29.83
N LEU A 587 -46.71 34.63 -29.70
CA LEU A 587 -47.28 35.39 -30.81
C LEU A 587 -46.39 36.61 -31.09
N THR A 588 -46.06 36.84 -32.35
CA THR A 588 -45.34 38.02 -32.84
C THR A 588 -46.08 38.58 -34.05
N LYS A 589 -45.64 39.72 -34.60
CA LYS A 589 -46.18 40.25 -35.86
C LYS A 589 -46.17 39.26 -37.04
N ASP A 590 -45.28 38.27 -37.01
CA ASP A 590 -45.07 37.34 -38.12
C ASP A 590 -46.08 36.19 -38.13
N ASN A 591 -46.59 35.79 -36.95
CA ASN A 591 -47.57 34.71 -36.81
C ASN A 591 -48.95 35.17 -36.29
N SER A 592 -49.06 36.40 -35.77
CA SER A 592 -50.31 36.96 -35.30
C SER A 592 -51.10 37.63 -36.41
N GLN A 593 -52.39 37.33 -36.47
CA GLN A 593 -53.35 38.04 -37.31
C GLN A 593 -53.78 39.37 -36.69
N SER A 594 -53.63 39.54 -35.36
CA SER A 594 -54.04 40.76 -34.66
C SER A 594 -52.96 41.84 -34.56
N PHE A 595 -51.67 41.48 -34.58
CA PHE A 595 -50.56 42.39 -34.25
C PHE A 595 -49.83 42.93 -35.48
N ILE A 596 -49.70 44.27 -35.57
CA ILE A 596 -48.85 44.91 -36.59
C ILE A 596 -47.38 44.96 -36.15
N ASP A 597 -47.13 44.97 -34.83
CA ASP A 597 -45.81 44.94 -34.22
C ASP A 597 -45.87 44.41 -32.78
N GLY A 598 -44.73 44.00 -32.23
CA GLY A 598 -44.61 43.50 -30.85
C GLY A 598 -44.79 41.98 -30.70
N TYR A 599 -44.95 41.54 -29.44
CA TYR A 599 -45.06 40.12 -29.07
C TYR A 599 -45.91 39.87 -27.82
N ALA A 600 -46.42 38.64 -27.70
CA ALA A 600 -47.06 38.08 -26.50
C ALA A 600 -46.56 36.65 -26.27
N THR A 601 -45.90 36.41 -25.14
CA THR A 601 -45.32 35.10 -24.78
C THR A 601 -46.13 34.45 -23.66
N PHE A 602 -46.43 33.16 -23.82
CA PHE A 602 -47.12 32.28 -22.89
C PHE A 602 -46.14 31.20 -22.44
N ILE A 603 -45.89 31.10 -21.13
CA ILE A 603 -44.94 30.17 -20.52
C ILE A 603 -45.70 29.26 -19.57
N LYS A 604 -45.77 27.97 -19.89
CA LYS A 604 -46.48 26.97 -19.10
C LYS A 604 -45.51 26.19 -18.21
N HIS A 605 -45.74 26.31 -16.90
CA HIS A 605 -45.10 25.52 -15.86
C HIS A 605 -46.17 24.65 -15.18
N GLY A 606 -46.19 23.35 -15.50
CA GLY A 606 -47.22 22.44 -15.01
C GLY A 606 -48.64 22.89 -15.40
N LYS A 607 -49.44 23.33 -14.42
CA LYS A 607 -50.83 23.79 -14.61
C LYS A 607 -50.97 25.32 -14.67
N GLU A 608 -49.89 26.08 -14.44
CA GLU A 608 -49.89 27.54 -14.48
C GLU A 608 -49.27 28.04 -15.79
N VAL A 609 -49.85 29.10 -16.35
CA VAL A 609 -49.34 29.83 -17.51
C VAL A 609 -49.09 31.27 -17.11
N VAL A 610 -47.86 31.73 -17.27
CA VAL A 610 -47.48 33.13 -17.16
C VAL A 610 -47.46 33.74 -18.55
N VAL A 611 -48.05 34.93 -18.70
CA VAL A 611 -48.13 35.64 -19.98
C VAL A 611 -47.60 37.05 -19.84
N ASN A 612 -46.76 37.45 -20.78
CA ASN A 612 -46.18 38.78 -20.83
C ASN A 612 -45.96 39.23 -22.28
N GLY A 613 -46.22 40.50 -22.56
CA GLY A 613 -46.11 41.01 -23.93
C GLY A 613 -46.24 42.51 -24.06
N THR A 614 -45.81 43.02 -25.20
CA THR A 614 -46.06 44.38 -25.67
C THR A 614 -46.46 44.29 -27.14
N VAL A 615 -47.69 44.67 -27.46
CA VAL A 615 -48.29 44.48 -28.79
C VAL A 615 -48.84 45.78 -29.35
N LYS A 616 -48.82 45.92 -30.68
CA LYS A 616 -49.49 47.00 -31.41
C LYS A 616 -50.56 46.39 -32.32
N PHE A 617 -51.80 46.86 -32.24
CA PHE A 617 -52.92 46.24 -32.97
C PHE A 617 -53.03 46.74 -34.43
N LYS A 618 -53.35 45.82 -35.37
CA LYS A 618 -53.57 46.15 -36.80
C LYS A 618 -54.85 46.96 -37.04
N LYS A 619 -55.89 46.70 -36.24
CA LYS A 619 -57.22 47.33 -36.32
C LYS A 619 -57.73 47.67 -34.93
N ALA A 620 -58.80 48.47 -34.87
CA ALA A 620 -59.48 48.73 -33.60
C ALA A 620 -60.28 47.49 -33.17
N TYR A 621 -60.27 47.20 -31.87
CA TYR A 621 -61.07 46.15 -31.25
C TYR A 621 -61.99 46.77 -30.20
N ALA A 622 -63.31 46.60 -30.37
CA ALA A 622 -64.29 47.03 -29.39
C ALA A 622 -64.31 46.07 -28.18
N PHE A 623 -64.84 46.54 -27.05
CA PHE A 623 -64.99 45.72 -25.84
C PHE A 623 -65.73 44.40 -26.13
N GLY A 624 -65.19 43.28 -25.63
CA GLY A 624 -65.82 41.96 -25.72
C GLY A 624 -65.63 41.25 -27.08
N VAL A 625 -64.82 41.81 -27.97
CA VAL A 625 -64.52 41.21 -29.28
C VAL A 625 -63.26 40.32 -29.18
N PRO A 626 -63.26 39.11 -29.79
CA PRO A 626 -62.06 38.28 -29.86
C PRO A 626 -60.99 38.95 -30.73
N LEU A 627 -59.73 38.75 -30.36
CA LEU A 627 -58.62 38.89 -31.28
C LEU A 627 -58.74 37.87 -32.41
N ASP A 628 -58.07 38.14 -33.53
CA ASP A 628 -58.02 37.25 -34.67
C ASP A 628 -57.05 36.04 -34.43
N ASP A 629 -56.55 35.87 -33.21
CA ASP A 629 -55.60 34.83 -32.79
C ASP A 629 -56.20 33.87 -31.74
N GLU A 630 -55.75 32.62 -31.77
CA GLU A 630 -56.07 31.58 -30.79
C GLU A 630 -54.78 31.01 -30.18
N VAL A 631 -54.82 30.65 -28.89
CA VAL A 631 -53.69 29.98 -28.21
C VAL A 631 -53.79 28.46 -28.39
N PRO A 632 -52.67 27.71 -28.41
CA PRO A 632 -52.68 26.26 -28.53
C PRO A 632 -53.43 25.59 -27.37
N ASP A 633 -53.93 24.37 -27.59
CA ASP A 633 -54.79 23.62 -26.65
C ASP A 633 -54.23 23.55 -25.21
N GLU A 634 -52.92 23.40 -25.05
CA GLU A 634 -52.28 23.30 -23.75
C GLU A 634 -52.22 24.63 -22.97
N PHE A 635 -52.45 25.75 -23.64
CA PHE A 635 -52.52 27.10 -23.07
C PHE A 635 -53.97 27.57 -22.87
N ILE A 636 -54.99 26.75 -23.13
CA ILE A 636 -56.39 27.14 -22.94
C ILE A 636 -56.72 27.24 -21.44
N ALA A 637 -57.23 28.40 -21.00
CA ALA A 637 -57.65 28.61 -19.62
C ALA A 637 -58.82 27.67 -19.23
N ARG A 638 -58.72 27.00 -18.06
CA ARG A 638 -59.73 26.01 -17.60
C ARG A 638 -60.56 26.42 -16.40
N ILE A 639 -60.15 27.42 -15.62
CA ILE A 639 -60.82 27.78 -14.35
C ILE A 639 -61.46 29.17 -14.41
N VAL A 640 -60.72 30.20 -14.85
CA VAL A 640 -61.16 31.60 -14.95
C VAL A 640 -60.60 32.20 -16.24
N HIS A 641 -61.29 33.19 -16.83
CA HIS A 641 -60.74 34.04 -17.88
C HIS A 641 -59.36 34.56 -17.48
N GLY A 642 -58.30 34.12 -18.17
CA GLY A 642 -56.92 34.43 -17.79
C GLY A 642 -56.61 35.88 -18.06
N MET A 643 -56.80 36.75 -17.06
CA MET A 643 -56.82 38.19 -17.26
C MET A 643 -55.39 38.73 -17.47
N LEU A 644 -55.21 39.43 -18.58
CA LEU A 644 -53.97 40.06 -19.02
C LEU A 644 -54.16 41.57 -18.87
N THR A 645 -53.56 42.15 -17.84
CA THR A 645 -53.75 43.57 -17.52
C THR A 645 -52.51 44.37 -17.86
N GLY A 646 -52.72 45.58 -18.35
CA GLY A 646 -51.64 46.37 -18.89
C GLY A 646 -51.96 47.84 -19.07
N GLN A 647 -50.95 48.60 -19.45
CA GLN A 647 -51.09 50.01 -19.81
C GLN A 647 -51.06 50.17 -21.33
N SER A 648 -51.79 51.17 -21.82
CA SER A 648 -51.73 51.55 -23.22
C SER A 648 -50.87 52.79 -23.42
N GLY A 649 -50.05 52.81 -24.47
CA GLY A 649 -48.97 53.78 -24.70
C GLY A 649 -49.38 55.24 -24.94
N THR A 650 -50.66 55.60 -24.81
CA THR A 650 -51.11 57.01 -24.97
C THR A 650 -51.88 57.59 -23.80
N ASN A 651 -52.48 56.78 -22.91
CA ASN A 651 -53.28 57.25 -21.75
C ASN A 651 -53.03 56.37 -20.51
N SER A 652 -53.07 56.93 -19.30
CA SER A 652 -52.84 56.23 -18.00
C SER A 652 -53.95 55.25 -17.58
N VAL A 653 -54.80 54.81 -18.51
CA VAL A 653 -55.93 53.93 -18.22
C VAL A 653 -55.50 52.48 -18.37
N SER A 654 -55.62 51.70 -17.29
CA SER A 654 -55.39 50.25 -17.33
C SER A 654 -56.39 49.59 -18.28
N LYS A 655 -55.87 48.89 -19.30
CA LYS A 655 -56.67 48.07 -20.22
C LYS A 655 -56.45 46.59 -19.92
N ALA A 656 -57.38 45.75 -20.34
CA ALA A 656 -57.29 44.32 -20.12
C ALA A 656 -57.70 43.49 -21.35
N MET A 657 -57.08 42.33 -21.48
CA MET A 657 -57.53 41.22 -22.32
C MET A 657 -57.70 39.98 -21.43
N TYR A 658 -58.28 38.90 -21.94
CA TYR A 658 -58.24 37.62 -21.24
C TYR A 658 -58.26 36.45 -22.21
N VAL A 659 -57.66 35.33 -21.81
CA VAL A 659 -57.86 34.05 -22.52
C VAL A 659 -59.21 33.46 -22.09
N GLN A 660 -60.13 33.28 -23.04
CA GLN A 660 -61.47 32.79 -22.78
C GLN A 660 -61.44 31.32 -22.32
N LYS A 661 -62.25 31.02 -21.31
CA LYS A 661 -62.33 29.68 -20.75
C LYS A 661 -62.78 28.70 -21.82
N ASP A 662 -62.07 27.58 -21.92
CA ASP A 662 -62.35 26.43 -22.80
C ASP A 662 -62.36 26.68 -24.32
N LEU A 663 -62.09 27.91 -24.78
CA LEU A 663 -62.23 28.28 -26.20
C LEU A 663 -60.94 28.74 -26.88
N GLY A 664 -59.84 28.92 -26.14
CA GLY A 664 -58.53 29.34 -26.69
C GLY A 664 -58.47 30.74 -27.30
N LYS A 665 -59.59 31.46 -27.35
CA LYS A 665 -59.66 32.84 -27.88
C LYS A 665 -59.14 33.86 -26.89
N ILE A 666 -58.35 34.81 -27.37
CA ILE A 666 -57.96 35.99 -26.58
C ILE A 666 -59.03 37.06 -26.79
N MET A 667 -59.71 37.46 -25.71
CA MET A 667 -60.82 38.40 -25.73
C MET A 667 -60.37 39.76 -25.23
N THR A 668 -60.84 40.81 -25.87
CA THR A 668 -60.67 42.17 -25.36
C THR A 668 -61.63 42.43 -24.19
N ASN A 669 -61.12 43.01 -23.11
CA ASN A 669 -61.92 43.46 -21.95
C ASN A 669 -61.87 45.00 -21.82
N SER A 670 -61.45 45.67 -22.89
CA SER A 670 -61.33 47.12 -23.04
C SER A 670 -61.39 47.45 -24.52
N GLU A 671 -61.69 48.70 -24.87
CA GLU A 671 -61.58 49.16 -26.25
C GLU A 671 -60.11 49.45 -26.60
N PHE A 672 -59.65 48.92 -27.74
CA PHE A 672 -58.30 49.13 -28.27
C PHE A 672 -58.38 49.82 -29.63
N ALA A 673 -57.57 50.86 -29.82
CA ALA A 673 -57.50 51.58 -31.09
C ALA A 673 -56.50 50.91 -32.05
N ALA A 674 -56.70 51.09 -33.36
CA ALA A 674 -55.70 50.69 -34.34
C ALA A 674 -54.40 51.47 -34.11
N ASN A 675 -53.25 50.84 -34.32
CA ASN A 675 -51.91 51.42 -34.11
C ASN A 675 -51.60 51.85 -32.65
N GLU A 676 -52.38 51.39 -31.68
CA GLU A 676 -52.14 51.65 -30.25
C GLU A 676 -51.24 50.56 -29.65
N TRP A 677 -50.24 50.96 -28.85
CA TRP A 677 -49.40 50.02 -28.08
C TRP A 677 -50.09 49.61 -26.78
N PHE A 678 -49.96 48.33 -26.42
CA PHE A 678 -50.46 47.75 -25.18
C PHE A 678 -49.42 46.79 -24.58
N THR A 679 -48.93 47.12 -23.39
CA THR A 679 -47.98 46.29 -22.63
C THR A 679 -48.70 45.65 -21.46
N PHE A 680 -48.65 44.33 -21.35
CA PHE A 680 -49.42 43.57 -20.37
C PHE A 680 -48.63 42.43 -19.74
N HIS A 681 -49.09 42.03 -18.55
CA HIS A 681 -48.66 40.83 -17.84
C HIS A 681 -49.88 40.19 -17.16
N GLY A 682 -49.81 38.88 -16.95
CA GLY A 682 -50.83 38.13 -16.22
C GLY A 682 -50.45 36.66 -16.08
N ASN A 683 -51.20 35.93 -15.26
CA ASN A 683 -51.06 34.48 -15.12
C ASN A 683 -52.44 33.82 -15.01
N TYR A 684 -52.56 32.58 -15.47
CA TYR A 684 -53.78 31.80 -15.35
C TYR A 684 -53.52 30.29 -15.33
N TRP A 685 -54.56 29.51 -15.06
CA TRP A 685 -54.47 28.07 -14.89
C TRP A 685 -55.09 27.32 -16.07
N VAL A 686 -54.37 26.31 -16.58
CA VAL A 686 -54.78 25.42 -17.69
C VAL A 686 -55.18 24.03 -17.21
N GLY A 687 -55.06 23.75 -15.91
CA GLY A 687 -55.56 22.51 -15.30
C GLY A 687 -56.95 22.68 -14.70
N VAL A 688 -57.71 21.58 -14.60
CA VAL A 688 -58.90 21.52 -13.74
C VAL A 688 -58.42 21.49 -12.29
N LYS A 689 -59.10 22.23 -11.40
CA LYS A 689 -58.81 22.18 -9.97
C LYS A 689 -59.18 20.81 -9.41
#